data_AF-A0A857JE85-F1
#
_entry.id   AF-A0A857JE85-F1
#
_cell.length_a   1.000
_cell.length_b   1.000
_cell.length_c   1.000
_cell.angle_alpha   90.00
_cell.angle_beta   90.00
_cell.angle_gamma   90.00
#
_symmetry.space_group_name_H-M   'P 1'
#
loop_
_entity.id
_entity.type
_entity.pdbx_description
1 polymer ?
#
loop_
_entity_poly.entity_id
_entity_poly.type
_entity_poly.pdbx_seq_one_letter_code
_entity_poly.pdbx_strand_id
1 'polypeptide(L)'
;MYRKISSFLLGAGLALTSSGLLAKTEAVVNVNIKHSVGGKDTFDRDKYITLHSTVSESDWDGEEDKLKYLMEDLDVYFGRENGTAAWNFNQSVEDANNPGYVDPAHLINNGRYARETTYGINDASVHQYDTRGEVMVGGQPRPHWFATVNPCCGGQSWQANGADAVGDFMGQYMNAFFRADGEPSTQGRVRPTYFEVLNEPLYQLTDAPHEMGLEEPIPPIDIFKFHKDVADAFRRHNQDIKIGGYTVAFPIYEERNFARWDERMKLFIDTAGESMDFFSTHFYDLEDDNRFKGSRIEATLDMMDHYSLLTLGDTKEHVISEYGGRNRPMENAPWTPLRDWWFLKTASPMMMQFMDRPNTISKAIPFVTTKALWGTRNGIPYNWRLLRQAKEGEGEQGEHWVFTEMVKFYELWSDVKGTRVDSFTTNEDILIDSYVNNEKLYVIFSNLTEANETVLLHQFGASDAIIKKVRVKHLHLVGNAPQLDVIDAPLDLKRFELAPEATIVVEYSFDADIHIDGLSTENKYFATEYLKEITENQINQFEIKGVQISPIGEAMLRIAVGRDHGQSLSPEVKFNGQVLTSKARISGDEQTARDRFFGLLEIPVPYSLLTSTNRIDIKFPDAGGHVASVNLKVFSFDQDIRPNGGSVTDMYISPETATLAVGSTLKVSASVTPFFATDQRFALTSNNESVATVDANGLVTGLSAGEVTITAISSDGSFSASSVLTVEEPTQPSIRFDDAQKYTSTEYLSGNSMQITTEYDAGTGFEVSAGLGGVNYLLRHMASNWTVMSDVGVTDSSAIGLQKGVSTVEIPLAGLTPSEDLNNGEFYFLFVRVRSSSGETKNVSAYPISIGQSENEIEPGLSLDDEDKYRSTLYNNDSTLDVSAYFEAGAGQTVSSQLGGVKFFLREMDQTWSRSFHDIIVSDPNAIGKQSGTAEASLPLNNILPSEALPEGHFYFLFAQFISTDGTTYNIQGIAPVNIIASSALKGDWDNDTDVDSADVDALLSAIQTRQDIDLLFDINNDGVVNILDARAMMALCTRARCAVEAIE
;
A
#
# COMPACT_ATOMS: atom_id res chain seq x y z
N MET A 1 -21.03 -16.21 -16.90
CA MET A 1 -21.98 -16.82 -15.94
C MET A 1 -21.21 -17.78 -15.04
N TYR A 2 -20.58 -17.28 -13.97
CA TYR A 2 -19.87 -18.09 -12.97
C TYR A 2 -20.49 -17.79 -11.58
N ARG A 3 -20.84 -18.86 -10.87
CA ARG A 3 -21.52 -18.83 -9.56
C ARG A 3 -20.61 -18.22 -8.50
N LYS A 4 -21.05 -17.12 -7.88
CA LYS A 4 -20.47 -16.59 -6.63
C LYS A 4 -20.75 -17.58 -5.48
N ILE A 5 -19.71 -18.22 -4.98
CA ILE A 5 -19.73 -18.85 -3.65
C ILE A 5 -19.40 -17.74 -2.66
N SER A 6 -20.34 -17.48 -1.75
CA SER A 6 -20.24 -16.42 -0.75
C SER A 6 -19.48 -16.96 0.47
N SER A 7 -18.19 -16.66 0.57
CA SER A 7 -17.43 -16.84 1.81
C SER A 7 -17.35 -15.49 2.53
N PHE A 8 -18.17 -15.35 3.57
CA PHE A 8 -18.10 -14.27 4.55
C PHE A 8 -16.77 -14.36 5.31
N LEU A 9 -15.81 -13.51 4.93
CA LEU A 9 -14.72 -13.08 5.79
C LEU A 9 -14.87 -11.57 5.90
N LEU A 10 -15.24 -11.08 7.09
CA LEU A 10 -15.25 -9.65 7.41
C LEU A 10 -13.82 -9.10 7.27
N GLY A 11 -13.50 -8.56 6.10
CA GLY A 11 -12.48 -7.52 5.96
C GLY A 11 -13.06 -6.20 6.43
N ALA A 12 -12.25 -5.34 7.02
CA ALA A 12 -12.63 -4.03 7.57
C ALA A 12 -13.05 -3.00 6.49
N GLY A 13 -14.09 -3.32 5.71
CA GLY A 13 -14.72 -2.46 4.73
C GLY A 13 -15.84 -1.63 5.36
N LEU A 14 -15.77 -0.31 5.20
CA LEU A 14 -16.74 0.70 5.62
C LEU A 14 -17.30 0.52 7.05
N ALA A 15 -16.64 1.12 8.05
CA ALA A 15 -17.22 1.22 9.39
C ALA A 15 -18.45 2.15 9.35
N LEU A 16 -19.64 1.57 9.25
CA LEU A 16 -20.91 2.26 9.44
C LEU A 16 -21.09 2.53 10.94
N THR A 17 -20.56 3.67 11.41
CA THR A 17 -20.62 4.01 12.84
C THR A 17 -21.98 4.64 13.18
N SER A 18 -22.74 3.96 14.04
CA SER A 18 -23.85 4.59 14.76
C SER A 18 -23.29 5.30 15.99
N SER A 19 -23.40 6.63 16.01
CA SER A 19 -23.40 7.49 17.21
C SER A 19 -22.21 7.32 18.18
N GLY A 20 -21.11 8.06 17.96
CA GLY A 20 -20.05 8.19 18.98
C GLY A 20 -18.80 8.95 18.56
N LEU A 21 -18.49 9.02 17.26
CA LEU A 21 -17.38 9.83 16.72
C LEU A 21 -17.93 11.09 16.06
N LEU A 22 -17.25 12.21 16.27
CA LEU A 22 -17.64 13.51 15.71
C LEU A 22 -17.23 13.57 14.25
N ALA A 23 -18.11 14.13 13.40
CA ALA A 23 -17.77 14.27 12.00
C ALA A 23 -16.72 15.38 11.90
N LYS A 24 -15.61 15.10 11.21
CA LYS A 24 -14.63 16.13 10.86
C LYS A 24 -15.12 16.98 9.68
N THR A 25 -15.93 16.36 8.81
CA THR A 25 -16.46 16.99 7.60
C THR A 25 -17.98 16.92 7.60
N GLU A 26 -18.65 18.06 7.48
CA GLU A 26 -20.09 18.14 7.16
C GLU A 26 -20.26 18.47 5.68
N ALA A 27 -21.22 17.81 5.04
CA ALA A 27 -21.54 17.96 3.64
C ALA A 27 -23.04 18.18 3.44
N VAL A 28 -23.39 19.07 2.52
CA VAL A 28 -24.78 19.38 2.16
C VAL A 28 -24.99 19.06 0.69
N VAL A 29 -26.14 18.47 0.39
CA VAL A 29 -26.65 18.32 -0.97
C VAL A 29 -28.09 18.84 -1.02
N ASN A 30 -28.31 19.86 -1.85
CA ASN A 30 -29.61 20.45 -2.11
C ASN A 30 -30.17 19.87 -3.41
N VAL A 31 -30.89 18.74 -3.33
CA VAL A 31 -31.24 17.93 -4.51
C VAL A 31 -32.22 18.61 -5.47
N ASN A 32 -32.91 19.66 -5.02
CA ASN A 32 -33.84 20.43 -5.84
C ASN A 32 -33.23 21.70 -6.46
N ILE A 33 -31.98 22.02 -6.13
CA ILE A 33 -31.29 23.22 -6.61
C ILE A 33 -30.31 22.80 -7.70
N LYS A 34 -30.61 23.14 -8.95
CA LYS A 34 -29.72 22.90 -10.07
C LYS A 34 -28.46 23.75 -9.95
N HIS A 35 -27.27 23.19 -10.13
CA HIS A 35 -26.02 23.95 -10.20
C HIS A 35 -25.56 24.08 -11.64
N SER A 36 -25.51 25.32 -12.15
CA SER A 36 -25.10 25.64 -13.51
C SER A 36 -23.81 26.46 -13.51
N VAL A 37 -22.79 26.00 -14.23
CA VAL A 37 -21.51 26.70 -14.41
C VAL A 37 -21.38 27.07 -15.88
N GLY A 38 -21.39 28.37 -16.21
CA GLY A 38 -21.33 28.82 -17.60
C GLY A 38 -22.43 28.23 -18.50
N GLY A 39 -23.61 27.93 -17.94
CA GLY A 39 -24.73 27.32 -18.65
C GLY A 39 -24.63 25.79 -18.81
N LYS A 40 -23.63 25.14 -18.22
CA LYS A 40 -23.50 23.68 -18.17
C LYS A 40 -23.97 23.16 -16.80
N ASP A 41 -24.91 22.23 -16.82
CA ASP A 41 -25.59 21.71 -15.63
C ASP A 41 -25.83 20.19 -15.69
N THR A 42 -25.07 19.46 -16.52
CA THR A 42 -25.15 18.01 -16.66
C THR A 42 -23.78 17.34 -16.52
N PHE A 43 -23.77 16.08 -16.08
CA PHE A 43 -22.55 15.27 -16.16
C PHE A 43 -22.31 14.77 -17.58
N ASP A 44 -21.36 15.40 -18.28
CA ASP A 44 -20.98 15.05 -19.66
C ASP A 44 -20.00 13.85 -19.64
N ARG A 45 -20.55 12.64 -19.67
CA ARG A 45 -19.75 11.40 -19.56
C ARG A 45 -18.71 11.21 -20.66
N ASP A 46 -18.99 11.69 -21.87
CA ASP A 46 -18.10 11.68 -23.03
C ASP A 46 -16.87 12.59 -22.88
N LYS A 47 -16.94 13.58 -21.97
CA LYS A 47 -15.79 14.42 -21.61
C LYS A 47 -14.88 13.78 -20.56
N TYR A 48 -15.45 13.05 -19.60
CA TYR A 48 -14.76 12.68 -18.36
C TYR A 48 -14.55 11.17 -18.18
N ILE A 49 -15.50 10.33 -18.62
CA ILE A 49 -15.41 8.86 -18.51
C ILE A 49 -14.83 8.31 -19.82
N THR A 50 -13.58 8.66 -20.08
CA THR A 50 -12.90 8.37 -21.34
C THR A 50 -11.71 7.42 -21.17
N LEU A 51 -11.31 6.76 -22.26
CA LEU A 51 -10.15 5.86 -22.32
C LEU A 51 -9.14 6.36 -23.36
N HIS A 52 -7.83 6.35 -23.05
CA HIS A 52 -6.76 6.69 -24.00
C HIS A 52 -6.52 5.55 -25.00
N SER A 53 -7.49 5.39 -25.89
CA SER A 53 -7.62 4.30 -26.85
C SER A 53 -8.58 4.72 -27.97
N THR A 54 -8.66 3.91 -29.02
CA THR A 54 -9.71 3.97 -30.03
C THR A 54 -10.40 2.62 -30.16
N VAL A 55 -11.66 2.61 -30.60
CA VAL A 55 -12.47 1.37 -30.75
C VAL A 55 -11.86 0.32 -31.68
N SER A 56 -10.95 0.73 -32.55
CA SER A 56 -10.50 -0.01 -33.73
C SER A 56 -8.97 -0.09 -33.77
N GLU A 57 -8.37 -0.17 -32.59
CA GLU A 57 -7.00 -0.65 -32.42
C GLU A 57 -7.00 -2.17 -32.26
N SER A 58 -5.94 -2.82 -32.74
CA SER A 58 -5.79 -4.28 -32.70
C SER A 58 -5.64 -4.84 -31.27
N ASP A 59 -5.45 -3.99 -30.27
CA ASP A 59 -5.38 -4.43 -28.88
C ASP A 59 -6.73 -5.02 -28.41
N TRP A 60 -7.85 -4.72 -29.08
CA TRP A 60 -9.16 -5.32 -28.82
C TRP A 60 -9.35 -6.71 -29.47
N ASP A 61 -8.48 -7.13 -30.38
CA ASP A 61 -8.61 -8.41 -31.07
C ASP A 61 -8.59 -9.56 -30.05
N GLY A 62 -9.67 -10.35 -30.03
CA GLY A 62 -9.87 -11.44 -29.08
C GLY A 62 -10.31 -11.02 -27.67
N GLU A 63 -10.56 -9.73 -27.44
CA GLU A 63 -11.02 -9.14 -26.18
C GLU A 63 -12.36 -8.40 -26.32
N GLU A 64 -13.19 -8.83 -27.27
CA GLU A 64 -14.46 -8.17 -27.59
C GLU A 64 -15.44 -8.19 -26.41
N ASP A 65 -15.31 -9.17 -25.52
CA ASP A 65 -16.08 -9.26 -24.27
C ASP A 65 -15.77 -8.10 -23.31
N LYS A 66 -14.50 -7.72 -23.21
CA LYS A 66 -14.03 -6.61 -22.36
C LYS A 66 -14.37 -5.26 -22.98
N LEU A 67 -14.21 -5.12 -24.29
CA LEU A 67 -14.68 -3.95 -25.01
C LEU A 67 -16.19 -3.75 -24.78
N LYS A 68 -16.98 -4.82 -24.92
CA LYS A 68 -18.41 -4.79 -24.65
C LYS A 68 -18.73 -4.38 -23.22
N TYR A 69 -18.05 -4.95 -22.22
CA TYR A 69 -18.23 -4.59 -20.81
C TYR A 69 -17.99 -3.08 -20.58
N LEU A 70 -16.92 -2.53 -21.14
CA LEU A 70 -16.62 -1.10 -21.02
C LEU A 70 -17.71 -0.22 -21.67
N MET A 71 -18.15 -0.57 -22.88
CA MET A 71 -19.05 0.27 -23.67
C MET A 71 -20.53 0.15 -23.26
N GLU A 72 -20.97 -1.06 -22.89
CA GLU A 72 -22.38 -1.35 -22.60
C GLU A 72 -22.69 -1.35 -21.10
N ASP A 73 -21.81 -1.90 -20.26
CA ASP A 73 -22.06 -2.03 -18.82
C ASP A 73 -21.49 -0.87 -18.01
N LEU A 74 -20.32 -0.34 -18.41
CA LEU A 74 -19.64 0.76 -17.71
C LEU A 74 -19.84 2.14 -18.36
N ASP A 75 -20.44 2.18 -19.56
CA ASP A 75 -20.74 3.39 -20.31
C ASP A 75 -19.51 4.31 -20.50
N VAL A 76 -18.40 3.70 -20.96
CA VAL A 76 -17.11 4.36 -21.23
C VAL A 76 -17.03 4.89 -22.66
N TYR A 77 -16.35 6.01 -22.84
CA TYR A 77 -16.11 6.67 -24.13
C TYR A 77 -14.63 6.61 -24.50
N PHE A 78 -14.30 6.86 -25.76
CA PHE A 78 -12.91 6.95 -26.19
C PHE A 78 -12.37 8.38 -26.08
N GLY A 79 -11.07 8.48 -25.83
CA GLY A 79 -10.37 9.70 -25.45
C GLY A 79 -9.46 10.20 -26.56
N ARG A 80 -8.37 9.47 -26.82
CA ARG A 80 -7.20 9.97 -27.55
C ARG A 80 -6.44 8.88 -28.32
N GLU A 81 -5.92 9.23 -29.50
CA GLU A 81 -5.03 8.39 -30.32
C GLU A 81 -4.08 9.27 -31.16
N ASN A 82 -2.76 9.15 -30.95
CA ASN A 82 -1.75 9.99 -31.63
C ASN A 82 -0.73 9.19 -32.48
N GLY A 83 -0.94 7.89 -32.67
CA GLY A 83 -0.07 7.03 -33.45
C GLY A 83 -0.41 7.01 -34.93
N THR A 84 -1.70 7.05 -35.30
CA THR A 84 -2.14 6.88 -36.70
C THR A 84 -1.70 8.01 -37.61
N ALA A 85 -1.77 9.27 -37.18
CA ALA A 85 -1.30 10.41 -37.97
C ALA A 85 0.21 10.32 -38.21
N ALA A 86 0.99 10.01 -37.18
CA ALA A 86 2.44 9.82 -37.27
C ALA A 86 2.82 8.66 -38.20
N TRP A 87 2.11 7.54 -38.10
CA TRP A 87 2.32 6.38 -38.96
C TRP A 87 2.06 6.73 -40.43
N ASN A 88 0.93 7.36 -40.73
CA ASN A 88 0.55 7.71 -42.10
C ASN A 88 1.43 8.82 -42.69
N PHE A 89 1.92 9.76 -41.89
CA PHE A 89 2.95 10.71 -42.33
C PHE A 89 4.21 9.97 -42.76
N ASN A 90 4.68 9.01 -41.95
CA ASN A 90 5.86 8.21 -42.28
C ASN A 90 5.67 7.34 -43.54
N GLN A 91 4.46 6.88 -43.85
CA GLN A 91 4.20 6.08 -45.07
C GLN A 91 3.89 6.94 -46.31
N SER A 92 3.96 8.27 -46.20
CA SER A 92 3.62 9.17 -47.28
C SER A 92 4.72 9.24 -48.36
N VAL A 93 4.33 9.62 -49.57
CA VAL A 93 5.24 9.81 -50.71
C VAL A 93 5.31 11.31 -51.02
N GLU A 94 6.48 11.79 -51.42
CA GLU A 94 6.69 13.17 -51.83
C GLU A 94 5.92 13.49 -53.11
N ASP A 95 5.25 14.65 -53.16
CA ASP A 95 4.61 15.15 -54.37
C ASP A 95 5.66 15.58 -55.39
N ALA A 96 5.71 14.86 -56.52
CA ALA A 96 6.62 15.17 -57.62
C ALA A 96 6.39 16.56 -58.24
N ASN A 97 5.19 17.14 -58.10
CA ASN A 97 4.85 18.48 -58.59
C ASN A 97 5.07 19.58 -57.55
N ASN A 98 5.21 19.22 -56.28
CA ASN A 98 5.43 20.15 -55.17
C ASN A 98 6.41 19.53 -54.15
N PRO A 99 7.72 19.47 -54.48
CA PRO A 99 8.72 18.86 -53.60
C PRO A 99 8.69 19.42 -52.18
N GLY A 100 8.86 18.54 -51.19
CA GLY A 100 8.72 18.86 -49.77
C GLY A 100 7.28 18.80 -49.24
N TYR A 101 6.29 18.39 -50.04
CA TYR A 101 4.91 18.15 -49.60
C TYR A 101 4.48 16.70 -49.85
N VAL A 102 3.47 16.24 -49.12
CA VAL A 102 2.88 14.91 -49.30
C VAL A 102 2.06 14.89 -50.58
N ASP A 103 2.21 13.86 -51.42
CA ASP A 103 1.36 13.61 -52.58
C ASP A 103 -0.12 13.43 -52.15
N PRO A 104 -1.01 14.37 -52.52
CA PRO A 104 -2.42 14.29 -52.17
C PRO A 104 -3.10 13.03 -52.72
N ALA A 105 -2.69 12.55 -53.90
CA ALA A 105 -3.31 11.38 -54.51
C ALA A 105 -2.98 10.10 -53.72
N HIS A 106 -1.72 9.94 -53.32
CA HIS A 106 -1.30 8.85 -52.42
C HIS A 106 -2.06 8.90 -51.09
N LEU A 107 -2.17 10.08 -50.48
CA LEU A 107 -2.84 10.26 -49.20
C LEU A 107 -4.34 9.93 -49.29
N ILE A 108 -5.04 10.40 -50.31
CA ILE A 108 -6.47 10.11 -50.54
C ILE A 108 -6.69 8.62 -50.78
N ASN A 109 -5.81 7.95 -51.53
CA ASN A 109 -5.92 6.51 -51.79
C ASN A 109 -5.72 5.68 -50.52
N ASN A 110 -4.72 6.02 -49.71
CA ASN A 110 -4.49 5.35 -48.42
C ASN A 110 -5.63 5.63 -47.43
N GLY A 111 -6.09 6.87 -47.36
CA GLY A 111 -7.24 7.25 -46.54
C GLY A 111 -8.51 6.51 -46.93
N ARG A 112 -8.78 6.39 -48.24
CA ARG A 112 -9.89 5.57 -48.75
C ARG A 112 -9.77 4.12 -48.31
N TYR A 113 -8.58 3.52 -48.44
CA TYR A 113 -8.35 2.14 -48.01
C TYR A 113 -8.58 1.98 -46.50
N ALA A 114 -8.07 2.91 -45.68
CA ALA A 114 -8.29 2.90 -44.23
C ALA A 114 -9.79 3.02 -43.87
N ARG A 115 -10.52 3.88 -44.57
CA ARG A 115 -11.94 4.12 -44.35
C ARG A 115 -12.84 2.98 -44.79
N GLU A 116 -12.77 2.63 -46.06
CA GLU A 116 -13.73 1.73 -46.71
C GLU A 116 -13.36 0.27 -46.49
N THR A 117 -12.06 -0.07 -46.45
CA THR A 117 -11.60 -1.46 -46.30
C THR A 117 -11.29 -1.79 -44.84
N THR A 118 -10.32 -1.10 -44.23
CA THR A 118 -9.90 -1.44 -42.86
C THR A 118 -11.05 -1.24 -41.90
N TYR A 119 -11.58 -0.02 -41.80
CA TYR A 119 -12.67 0.22 -40.88
C TYR A 119 -14.02 -0.23 -41.40
N GLY A 120 -14.36 0.11 -42.65
CA GLY A 120 -15.68 -0.12 -43.23
C GLY A 120 -16.04 -1.59 -43.44
N ILE A 121 -15.05 -2.47 -43.63
CA ILE A 121 -15.25 -3.91 -43.85
C ILE A 121 -14.62 -4.75 -42.73
N ASN A 122 -13.33 -4.56 -42.43
CA ASN A 122 -12.64 -5.45 -41.48
C ASN A 122 -13.08 -5.20 -40.03
N ASP A 123 -13.36 -3.95 -39.67
CA ASP A 123 -13.77 -3.55 -38.31
C ASP A 123 -15.31 -3.43 -38.17
N ALA A 124 -16.09 -4.15 -39.00
CA ALA A 124 -17.55 -4.02 -39.01
C ALA A 124 -18.25 -4.36 -37.68
N SER A 125 -17.61 -5.17 -36.82
CA SER A 125 -18.13 -5.56 -35.51
C SER A 125 -18.20 -4.40 -34.51
N VAL A 126 -17.36 -3.36 -34.70
CA VAL A 126 -17.26 -2.23 -33.75
C VAL A 126 -18.04 -1.00 -34.19
N HIS A 127 -18.68 -1.00 -35.37
CA HIS A 127 -19.49 0.12 -35.88
C HIS A 127 -20.63 0.52 -34.93
N GLN A 128 -21.11 -0.40 -34.11
CA GLN A 128 -22.13 -0.14 -33.09
C GLN A 128 -21.65 0.83 -31.99
N TYR A 129 -20.34 1.03 -31.84
CA TYR A 129 -19.74 1.90 -30.84
C TYR A 129 -19.25 3.24 -31.43
N ASP A 130 -19.61 3.58 -32.67
CA ASP A 130 -19.23 4.85 -33.30
C ASP A 130 -19.62 6.08 -32.46
N THR A 131 -20.74 5.99 -31.75
CA THR A 131 -21.22 7.06 -30.86
C THR A 131 -20.35 7.22 -29.61
N ARG A 132 -19.42 6.30 -29.35
CA ARG A 132 -18.40 6.38 -28.29
C ARG A 132 -17.07 6.93 -28.80
N GLY A 133 -16.92 7.07 -30.12
CA GLY A 133 -15.66 7.24 -30.83
C GLY A 133 -15.22 8.69 -31.05
N GLU A 134 -15.67 9.66 -30.24
CA GLU A 134 -15.09 11.01 -30.28
C GLU A 134 -13.67 10.99 -29.70
N VAL A 135 -12.74 10.48 -30.51
CA VAL A 135 -11.32 10.41 -30.20
C VAL A 135 -10.68 11.71 -30.64
N MET A 136 -9.88 12.34 -29.77
CA MET A 136 -8.98 13.40 -30.21
C MET A 136 -7.73 12.78 -30.85
N VAL A 137 -7.23 13.38 -31.93
CA VAL A 137 -6.05 12.91 -32.64
C VAL A 137 -4.92 13.93 -32.54
N GLY A 138 -3.68 13.52 -32.74
CA GLY A 138 -2.58 14.47 -32.65
C GLY A 138 -1.27 14.01 -33.24
N GLY A 139 -0.35 14.96 -33.33
CA GLY A 139 1.01 14.75 -33.77
C GLY A 139 1.96 14.30 -32.65
N GLN A 140 3.15 13.93 -33.09
CA GLN A 140 4.28 13.48 -32.27
C GLN A 140 5.54 14.20 -32.75
N PRO A 141 6.46 14.63 -31.87
CA PRO A 141 7.71 15.28 -32.29
C PRO A 141 8.47 14.46 -33.34
N ARG A 142 8.54 13.14 -33.18
CA ARG A 142 8.90 12.23 -34.28
C ARG A 142 7.63 11.59 -34.88
N PRO A 143 7.36 11.76 -36.18
CA PRO A 143 8.20 12.37 -37.21
C PRO A 143 8.00 13.89 -37.44
N HIS A 144 6.95 14.49 -36.88
CA HIS A 144 6.38 15.74 -37.41
C HIS A 144 7.26 16.98 -37.17
N TRP A 145 7.90 17.13 -36.01
CA TRP A 145 8.80 18.25 -35.77
C TRP A 145 10.02 18.19 -36.70
N PHE A 146 10.61 17.00 -36.83
CA PHE A 146 11.76 16.78 -37.71
C PHE A 146 11.38 16.87 -39.18
N ALA A 147 10.08 16.82 -39.50
CA ALA A 147 9.54 16.83 -40.85
C ALA A 147 10.18 15.75 -41.75
N THR A 148 10.69 14.67 -41.15
CA THR A 148 11.35 13.58 -41.85
C THR A 148 10.37 12.45 -42.05
N VAL A 149 10.17 12.06 -43.31
CA VAL A 149 9.32 10.93 -43.67
C VAL A 149 10.22 9.71 -43.87
N ASN A 150 10.01 8.70 -43.04
CA ASN A 150 10.75 7.45 -43.13
C ASN A 150 9.79 6.25 -43.17
N PRO A 151 9.38 5.81 -44.37
CA PRO A 151 8.46 4.70 -44.52
C PRO A 151 9.03 3.42 -43.91
N CYS A 152 8.16 2.64 -43.25
CA CYS A 152 8.58 1.30 -42.85
C CYS A 152 8.71 0.42 -44.11
N CYS A 153 9.45 -0.68 -44.01
CA CYS A 153 9.40 -1.75 -45.02
C CYS A 153 9.90 -1.39 -46.44
N GLY A 154 10.82 -0.42 -46.56
CA GLY A 154 11.62 -0.21 -47.78
C GLY A 154 11.17 0.91 -48.72
N GLY A 155 10.28 1.81 -48.28
CA GLY A 155 9.96 3.04 -49.03
C GLY A 155 11.10 4.06 -49.03
N GLN A 156 11.07 5.00 -49.98
CA GLN A 156 12.07 6.06 -50.09
C GLN A 156 11.83 7.14 -49.04
N SER A 157 12.83 7.40 -48.19
CA SER A 157 12.80 8.51 -47.23
C SER A 157 12.90 9.86 -47.95
N TRP A 158 12.21 10.87 -47.42
CA TRP A 158 12.23 12.25 -47.93
C TRP A 158 11.98 13.25 -46.80
N GLN A 159 12.15 14.54 -47.09
CA GLN A 159 12.10 15.60 -46.09
C GLN A 159 10.99 16.59 -46.46
N ALA A 160 10.00 16.75 -45.59
CA ALA A 160 8.95 17.74 -45.76
C ALA A 160 9.47 19.16 -45.49
N ASN A 161 8.85 20.14 -46.13
CA ASN A 161 9.21 21.56 -46.09
C ASN A 161 8.76 22.25 -44.79
N GLY A 162 9.22 21.71 -43.65
CA GLY A 162 8.98 22.25 -42.31
C GLY A 162 7.51 22.22 -41.87
N ALA A 163 7.16 23.16 -40.98
CA ALA A 163 5.85 23.25 -40.32
C ALA A 163 4.69 23.37 -41.31
N ASP A 164 4.85 24.15 -42.39
CA ASP A 164 3.79 24.36 -43.38
C ASP A 164 3.37 23.06 -44.06
N ALA A 165 4.34 22.25 -44.51
CA ALA A 165 4.07 20.96 -45.14
C ALA A 165 3.50 19.92 -44.16
N VAL A 166 3.93 19.98 -42.90
CA VAL A 166 3.38 19.12 -41.84
C VAL A 166 1.93 19.48 -41.54
N GLY A 167 1.60 20.76 -41.39
CA GLY A 167 0.23 21.21 -41.18
C GLY A 167 -0.67 20.97 -42.39
N ASP A 168 -0.13 21.10 -43.60
CA ASP A 168 -0.82 20.72 -44.83
C ASP A 168 -1.19 19.23 -44.84
N PHE A 169 -0.23 18.35 -44.53
CA PHE A 169 -0.50 16.92 -44.36
C PHE A 169 -1.56 16.66 -43.29
N MET A 170 -1.42 17.25 -42.09
CA MET A 170 -2.37 17.03 -41.00
C MET A 170 -3.79 17.44 -41.39
N GLY A 171 -3.92 18.56 -42.12
CA GLY A 171 -5.21 19.03 -42.63
C GLY A 171 -5.81 18.07 -43.66
N GLN A 172 -5.00 17.61 -44.63
CA GLN A 172 -5.45 16.63 -45.62
C GLN A 172 -5.78 15.27 -44.99
N TYR A 173 -5.01 14.85 -43.98
CA TYR A 173 -5.21 13.60 -43.24
C TYR A 173 -6.62 13.54 -42.63
N MET A 174 -7.07 14.62 -41.98
CA MET A 174 -8.41 14.69 -41.40
C MET A 174 -9.52 14.49 -42.44
N ASN A 175 -9.31 14.98 -43.67
CA ASN A 175 -10.27 14.83 -44.77
C ASN A 175 -10.19 13.46 -45.46
N ALA A 176 -9.01 12.83 -45.47
CA ALA A 176 -8.77 11.58 -46.20
C ALA A 176 -9.07 10.32 -45.36
N PHE A 177 -8.92 10.36 -44.04
CA PHE A 177 -8.95 9.16 -43.19
C PHE A 177 -10.23 8.98 -42.37
N PHE A 178 -11.10 9.98 -42.33
CA PHE A 178 -12.37 9.93 -41.60
C PHE A 178 -13.56 10.12 -42.54
N ARG A 179 -14.73 9.56 -42.17
CA ARG A 179 -15.95 9.72 -42.96
C ARG A 179 -16.49 11.15 -42.82
N ALA A 180 -17.24 11.61 -43.82
CA ALA A 180 -17.94 12.89 -43.71
C ALA A 180 -19.14 12.78 -42.77
N ASP A 181 -19.57 13.91 -42.23
CA ASP A 181 -20.70 13.95 -41.30
C ASP A 181 -21.98 13.42 -41.96
N GLY A 182 -22.65 12.48 -41.29
CA GLY A 182 -23.84 11.81 -41.80
C GLY A 182 -23.60 10.62 -42.73
N GLU A 183 -22.36 10.32 -43.11
CA GLU A 183 -22.04 9.08 -43.83
C GLU A 183 -22.18 7.84 -42.92
N PRO A 184 -22.51 6.66 -43.47
CA PRO A 184 -22.59 5.43 -42.68
C PRO A 184 -21.20 4.93 -42.27
N SER A 185 -21.13 4.10 -41.22
CA SER A 185 -19.89 3.52 -40.69
C SER A 185 -19.04 2.75 -41.70
N THR A 186 -19.67 2.20 -42.73
CA THR A 186 -18.99 1.57 -43.88
C THR A 186 -18.08 2.52 -44.67
N GLN A 187 -18.21 3.84 -44.49
CA GLN A 187 -17.38 4.87 -45.14
C GLN A 187 -16.24 5.38 -44.26
N GLY A 188 -15.99 4.77 -43.10
CA GLY A 188 -14.87 5.13 -42.22
C GLY A 188 -15.28 5.57 -40.82
N ARG A 189 -14.28 5.85 -39.99
CA ARG A 189 -14.44 6.30 -38.59
C ARG A 189 -15.07 7.69 -38.54
N VAL A 190 -15.79 7.97 -37.45
CA VAL A 190 -16.27 9.32 -37.11
C VAL A 190 -15.08 10.28 -37.12
N ARG A 191 -15.27 11.46 -37.73
CA ARG A 191 -14.23 12.49 -37.81
C ARG A 191 -14.04 13.15 -36.43
N PRO A 192 -12.80 13.19 -35.90
CA PRO A 192 -12.47 13.87 -34.66
C PRO A 192 -12.81 15.36 -34.65
N THR A 193 -13.27 15.86 -33.50
CA THR A 193 -13.47 17.29 -33.24
C THR A 193 -12.17 18.02 -32.91
N TYR A 194 -11.19 17.32 -32.31
CA TYR A 194 -9.97 17.93 -31.75
C TYR A 194 -8.70 17.34 -32.37
N PHE A 195 -7.77 18.22 -32.75
CA PHE A 195 -6.44 17.90 -33.25
C PHE A 195 -5.34 18.57 -32.40
N GLU A 196 -4.44 17.80 -31.80
CA GLU A 196 -3.25 18.33 -31.12
C GLU A 196 -2.05 18.40 -32.06
N VAL A 197 -1.35 19.53 -32.09
CA VAL A 197 -0.21 19.71 -33.00
C VAL A 197 0.95 18.75 -32.69
N LEU A 198 1.45 18.74 -31.45
CA LEU A 198 2.54 17.87 -31.01
C LEU A 198 2.32 17.44 -29.55
N ASN A 199 2.51 16.16 -29.25
CA ASN A 199 2.57 15.65 -27.89
C ASN A 199 3.87 16.05 -27.16
N GLU A 200 3.76 16.70 -26.01
CA GLU A 200 4.87 17.00 -25.07
C GLU A 200 6.16 17.58 -25.71
N PRO A 201 6.07 18.56 -26.63
CA PRO A 201 7.19 18.98 -27.46
C PRO A 201 8.31 19.65 -26.64
N LEU A 202 7.99 20.43 -25.60
CA LEU A 202 9.03 21.05 -24.76
C LEU A 202 9.78 20.03 -23.92
N TYR A 203 9.13 18.96 -23.45
CA TYR A 203 9.84 17.91 -22.72
C TYR A 203 10.86 17.25 -23.65
N GLN A 204 10.41 16.80 -24.82
CA GLN A 204 11.25 16.04 -25.74
C GLN A 204 12.32 16.87 -26.45
N LEU A 205 12.04 18.13 -26.80
CA LEU A 205 12.91 18.96 -27.63
C LEU A 205 13.73 19.97 -26.83
N THR A 206 13.29 20.35 -25.63
CA THR A 206 13.95 21.38 -24.80
C THR A 206 14.49 20.82 -23.48
N ASP A 207 13.69 20.08 -22.72
CA ASP A 207 14.07 19.63 -21.37
C ASP A 207 14.93 18.34 -21.39
N ALA A 208 14.62 17.41 -22.30
CA ALA A 208 15.32 16.13 -22.49
C ALA A 208 15.76 15.92 -23.96
N PRO A 209 16.46 16.89 -24.60
CA PRO A 209 16.80 16.85 -26.02
C PRO A 209 17.64 15.62 -26.42
N HIS A 210 18.45 15.12 -25.49
CA HIS A 210 19.27 13.92 -25.69
C HIS A 210 18.45 12.65 -25.89
N GLU A 211 17.25 12.54 -25.29
CA GLU A 211 16.31 11.43 -25.55
C GLU A 211 15.82 11.45 -27.01
N MET A 212 15.85 12.63 -27.63
CA MET A 212 15.59 12.83 -29.06
C MET A 212 16.84 12.85 -29.94
N GLY A 213 18.01 12.51 -29.40
CA GLY A 213 19.27 12.51 -30.14
C GLY A 213 19.71 13.90 -30.61
N LEU A 214 19.25 14.96 -29.95
CA LEU A 214 19.67 16.34 -30.19
C LEU A 214 20.85 16.68 -29.28
N GLU A 215 21.86 17.37 -29.84
CA GLU A 215 23.02 17.84 -29.07
C GLU A 215 22.68 19.03 -28.17
N GLU A 216 21.79 19.91 -28.62
CA GLU A 216 21.42 21.14 -27.93
C GLU A 216 19.89 21.26 -27.78
N PRO A 217 19.40 21.86 -26.68
CA PRO A 217 17.98 22.17 -26.50
C PRO A 217 17.43 23.07 -27.60
N ILE A 218 16.24 22.76 -28.10
CA ILE A 218 15.49 23.65 -29.00
C ILE A 218 14.85 24.78 -28.18
N PRO A 219 15.00 26.06 -28.58
CA PRO A 219 14.33 27.17 -27.92
C PRO A 219 12.80 27.05 -27.98
N PRO A 220 12.06 27.29 -26.87
CA PRO A 220 10.60 27.21 -26.84
C PRO A 220 9.90 28.04 -27.93
N ILE A 221 10.41 29.23 -28.25
CA ILE A 221 9.85 30.11 -29.28
C ILE A 221 9.77 29.46 -30.66
N ASP A 222 10.72 28.60 -31.03
CA ASP A 222 10.72 27.95 -32.34
C ASP A 222 9.66 26.85 -32.41
N ILE A 223 9.44 26.16 -31.28
CA ILE A 223 8.37 25.18 -31.11
C ILE A 223 7.00 25.86 -31.17
N PHE A 224 6.84 27.03 -30.57
CA PHE A 224 5.56 27.76 -30.59
C PHE A 224 5.25 28.35 -31.97
N LYS A 225 6.26 28.85 -32.70
CA LYS A 225 6.09 29.25 -34.11
C LYS A 225 5.67 28.06 -34.97
N PHE A 226 6.25 26.89 -34.75
CA PHE A 226 5.83 25.67 -35.44
C PHE A 226 4.35 25.36 -35.19
N HIS A 227 3.85 25.49 -33.96
CA HIS A 227 2.43 25.30 -33.67
C HIS A 227 1.54 26.27 -34.45
N LYS A 228 1.93 27.56 -34.47
CA LYS A 228 1.22 28.57 -35.25
C LYS A 228 1.22 28.23 -36.74
N ASP A 229 2.37 27.94 -37.33
CA ASP A 229 2.49 27.68 -38.77
C ASP A 229 1.79 26.37 -39.19
N VAL A 230 1.82 25.34 -38.34
CA VAL A 230 1.03 24.11 -38.53
C VAL A 230 -0.46 24.42 -38.52
N ALA A 231 -0.95 25.22 -37.57
CA ALA A 231 -2.36 25.59 -37.52
C ALA A 231 -2.80 26.42 -38.72
N ASP A 232 -2.00 27.41 -39.13
CA ASP A 232 -2.29 28.21 -40.32
C ASP A 232 -2.37 27.33 -41.58
N ALA A 233 -1.46 26.35 -41.72
CA ALA A 233 -1.47 25.39 -42.82
C ALA A 233 -2.65 24.40 -42.75
N PHE A 234 -2.96 23.87 -41.56
CA PHE A 234 -4.07 22.96 -41.30
C PHE A 234 -5.42 23.61 -41.66
N ARG A 235 -5.55 24.90 -41.36
CA ARG A 235 -6.75 25.71 -41.65
C ARG A 235 -7.04 25.85 -43.15
N ARG A 236 -6.07 25.60 -44.04
CA ARG A 236 -6.34 25.54 -45.49
C ARG A 236 -7.32 24.41 -45.86
N HIS A 237 -7.42 23.38 -45.02
CA HIS A 237 -8.20 22.18 -45.28
C HIS A 237 -9.43 22.03 -44.37
N ASN A 238 -9.37 22.54 -43.14
CA ASN A 238 -10.42 22.36 -42.13
C ASN A 238 -10.69 23.66 -41.38
N GLN A 239 -11.95 24.07 -41.29
CA GLN A 239 -12.39 25.29 -40.58
C GLN A 239 -13.21 24.99 -39.32
N ASP A 240 -13.68 23.76 -39.20
CA ASP A 240 -14.62 23.26 -38.19
C ASP A 240 -13.96 22.36 -37.15
N ILE A 241 -12.89 21.65 -37.52
CA ILE A 241 -12.07 20.87 -36.58
C ILE A 241 -11.26 21.82 -35.71
N LYS A 242 -11.31 21.66 -34.40
CA LYS A 242 -10.53 22.44 -33.44
C LYS A 242 -9.08 21.96 -33.42
N ILE A 243 -8.13 22.87 -33.44
CA ILE A 243 -6.70 22.59 -33.35
C ILE A 243 -6.11 23.28 -32.12
N GLY A 244 -5.21 22.60 -31.42
CA GLY A 244 -4.67 23.09 -30.15
C GLY A 244 -3.29 22.55 -29.81
N GLY A 245 -2.76 23.07 -28.71
CA GLY A 245 -1.44 22.73 -28.20
C GLY A 245 -1.07 23.53 -26.95
N TYR A 246 0.16 23.48 -26.47
CA TYR A 246 1.27 22.67 -26.98
C TYR A 246 1.39 21.31 -26.26
N THR A 247 0.32 20.81 -25.63
CA THR A 247 0.36 19.55 -24.86
C THR A 247 1.43 19.59 -23.77
N VAL A 248 1.21 20.44 -22.76
CA VAL A 248 2.19 20.70 -21.70
C VAL A 248 2.42 19.45 -20.85
N ALA A 249 3.60 18.83 -20.94
CA ALA A 249 3.96 17.67 -20.09
C ALA A 249 3.98 18.01 -18.59
N PHE A 250 4.57 19.16 -18.24
CA PHE A 250 4.78 19.59 -16.85
C PHE A 250 4.39 21.08 -16.69
N PRO A 251 3.14 21.39 -16.29
CA PRO A 251 2.67 22.76 -16.11
C PRO A 251 3.13 23.34 -14.76
N ILE A 252 4.45 23.53 -14.60
CA ILE A 252 5.09 24.02 -13.36
C ILE A 252 5.44 25.51 -13.46
N TYR A 253 4.41 26.35 -13.56
CA TYR A 253 4.53 27.75 -13.95
C TYR A 253 5.29 28.63 -12.96
N GLU A 254 5.23 28.32 -11.67
CA GLU A 254 5.89 29.03 -10.58
C GLU A 254 7.43 28.90 -10.56
N GLU A 255 7.97 27.93 -11.31
CA GLU A 255 9.39 27.59 -11.30
C GLU A 255 10.26 28.80 -11.67
N ARG A 256 11.39 28.94 -10.98
CA ARG A 256 12.29 30.11 -11.09
C ARG A 256 11.56 31.44 -10.93
N ASN A 257 10.63 31.51 -9.97
CA ASN A 257 9.85 32.72 -9.70
C ASN A 257 9.05 33.23 -10.89
N PHE A 258 8.31 32.30 -11.50
CA PHE A 258 7.49 32.52 -12.68
C PHE A 258 8.27 32.84 -13.97
N ALA A 259 9.60 32.73 -13.97
CA ALA A 259 10.35 32.81 -15.22
C ALA A 259 9.95 31.69 -16.20
N ARG A 260 9.64 30.47 -15.70
CA ARG A 260 9.18 29.38 -16.57
C ARG A 260 7.82 29.68 -17.20
N TRP A 261 6.93 30.38 -16.50
CA TRP A 261 5.67 30.88 -17.07
C TRP A 261 5.94 31.81 -18.26
N ASP A 262 6.79 32.82 -18.06
CA ASP A 262 7.13 33.80 -19.09
C ASP A 262 7.82 33.17 -20.30
N GLU A 263 8.73 32.22 -20.06
CA GLU A 263 9.49 31.51 -21.09
C GLU A 263 8.66 30.47 -21.87
N ARG A 264 7.50 30.04 -21.34
CA ARG A 264 6.71 28.93 -21.89
C ARG A 264 5.26 29.29 -22.16
N MET A 265 4.34 29.03 -21.22
CA MET A 265 2.90 29.15 -21.50
C MET A 265 2.51 30.58 -21.88
N LYS A 266 3.07 31.60 -21.22
CA LYS A 266 2.86 32.99 -21.62
C LYS A 266 3.35 33.25 -23.04
N LEU A 267 4.58 32.82 -23.35
CA LEU A 267 5.18 32.97 -24.67
C LEU A 267 4.39 32.21 -25.75
N PHE A 268 3.84 31.06 -25.42
CA PHE A 268 2.99 30.29 -26.31
C PHE A 268 1.69 31.01 -26.61
N ILE A 269 1.00 31.53 -25.58
CA ILE A 269 -0.22 32.33 -25.74
C ILE A 269 0.06 33.55 -26.62
N ASP A 270 1.16 34.26 -26.35
CA ASP A 270 1.59 35.43 -27.11
C ASP A 270 1.97 35.12 -28.58
N THR A 271 2.44 33.90 -28.85
CA THR A 271 2.97 33.51 -30.18
C THR A 271 1.93 32.80 -31.05
N ALA A 272 1.16 31.89 -30.47
CA ALA A 272 0.29 30.97 -31.19
C ALA A 272 -1.15 30.98 -30.66
N GLY A 273 -1.46 31.66 -29.55
CA GLY A 273 -2.76 31.59 -28.89
C GLY A 273 -3.95 32.02 -29.76
N GLU A 274 -3.75 32.95 -30.70
CA GLU A 274 -4.79 33.33 -31.68
C GLU A 274 -5.09 32.23 -32.70
N SER A 275 -4.06 31.44 -33.10
CA SER A 275 -4.21 30.34 -34.06
C SER A 275 -4.73 29.04 -33.42
N MET A 276 -4.74 28.93 -32.09
CA MET A 276 -5.24 27.76 -31.36
C MET A 276 -6.70 27.96 -30.94
N ASP A 277 -7.53 26.92 -31.07
CA ASP A 277 -8.91 26.92 -30.53
C ASP A 277 -8.95 26.46 -29.07
N PHE A 278 -8.00 25.61 -28.66
CA PHE A 278 -7.89 25.09 -27.32
C PHE A 278 -6.43 24.97 -26.88
N PHE A 279 -6.23 24.94 -25.57
CA PHE A 279 -4.95 24.58 -24.96
C PHE A 279 -5.01 23.17 -24.41
N SER A 280 -3.91 22.44 -24.55
CA SER A 280 -3.79 21.10 -23.99
C SER A 280 -2.64 20.94 -23.03
N THR A 281 -2.90 20.19 -21.96
CA THR A 281 -2.05 20.10 -20.78
C THR A 281 -2.18 18.71 -20.17
N HIS A 282 -1.06 18.20 -19.63
CA HIS A 282 -1.02 16.98 -18.84
C HIS A 282 -0.89 17.30 -17.36
N PHE A 283 -1.52 16.47 -16.52
CA PHE A 283 -1.43 16.56 -15.05
C PHE A 283 -1.05 15.23 -14.44
N TYR A 284 0.11 15.17 -13.78
CA TYR A 284 0.59 13.97 -13.11
C TYR A 284 1.02 14.24 -11.68
N ASP A 285 0.43 13.54 -10.73
CA ASP A 285 0.96 13.41 -9.37
C ASP A 285 2.14 12.42 -9.38
N LEU A 286 3.18 12.73 -8.60
CA LEU A 286 4.38 11.89 -8.46
C LEU A 286 4.51 11.34 -7.03
N GLU A 287 5.32 10.27 -6.87
CA GLU A 287 5.51 9.56 -5.60
C GLU A 287 6.29 10.33 -4.52
N ASP A 288 6.99 11.38 -4.88
CA ASP A 288 7.83 12.21 -4.01
C ASP A 288 7.06 13.38 -3.39
N ASP A 289 5.73 13.23 -3.21
CA ASP A 289 4.82 14.27 -2.77
C ASP A 289 4.82 15.54 -3.65
N ASN A 290 5.33 15.45 -4.89
CA ASN A 290 5.11 16.48 -5.89
C ASN A 290 3.73 16.30 -6.53
N ARG A 291 2.70 16.70 -5.79
CA ARG A 291 1.29 16.56 -6.16
C ARG A 291 0.78 17.80 -6.91
N PHE A 292 -0.19 17.58 -7.78
CA PHE A 292 -0.98 18.57 -8.50
C PHE A 292 -2.41 18.64 -7.99
N LYS A 293 -3.02 17.50 -7.63
CA LYS A 293 -4.39 17.49 -7.09
C LYS A 293 -4.52 18.42 -5.87
N GLY A 294 -5.67 19.09 -5.76
CA GLY A 294 -5.90 20.19 -4.83
C GLY A 294 -5.55 21.56 -5.43
N SER A 295 -5.02 22.45 -4.59
CA SER A 295 -4.97 23.90 -4.87
C SER A 295 -4.11 24.28 -6.08
N ARG A 296 -3.20 23.39 -6.49
CA ARG A 296 -2.24 23.64 -7.57
C ARG A 296 -2.86 23.51 -8.97
N ILE A 297 -3.71 22.50 -9.22
CA ILE A 297 -4.48 22.43 -10.48
C ILE A 297 -5.32 23.70 -10.64
N GLU A 298 -5.98 24.14 -9.57
CA GLU A 298 -6.81 25.34 -9.60
C GLU A 298 -6.02 26.60 -9.94
N ALA A 299 -4.86 26.80 -9.30
CA ALA A 299 -3.97 27.93 -9.56
C ALA A 299 -3.39 27.90 -10.98
N THR A 300 -3.04 26.71 -11.49
CA THR A 300 -2.49 26.50 -12.84
C THR A 300 -3.51 26.92 -13.89
N LEU A 301 -4.73 26.39 -13.82
CA LEU A 301 -5.79 26.69 -14.78
C LEU A 301 -6.29 28.14 -14.64
N ASP A 302 -6.43 28.66 -13.41
CA ASP A 302 -6.80 30.07 -13.19
C ASP A 302 -5.74 31.05 -13.72
N MET A 303 -4.46 30.68 -13.76
CA MET A 303 -3.41 31.51 -14.35
C MET A 303 -3.49 31.52 -15.89
N MET A 304 -3.76 30.36 -16.51
CA MET A 304 -3.98 30.25 -17.95
C MET A 304 -5.21 31.05 -18.40
N ASP A 305 -6.35 30.86 -17.74
CA ASP A 305 -7.60 31.54 -18.07
C ASP A 305 -7.47 33.06 -17.94
N HIS A 306 -6.86 33.52 -16.84
CA HIS A 306 -6.69 34.96 -16.58
C HIS A 306 -5.83 35.62 -17.66
N TYR A 307 -4.68 35.03 -18.00
CA TYR A 307 -3.82 35.62 -19.02
C TYR A 307 -4.44 35.55 -20.41
N SER A 308 -5.14 34.46 -20.74
CA SER A 308 -5.87 34.32 -22.01
C SER A 308 -6.94 35.40 -22.15
N LEU A 309 -7.72 35.66 -21.10
CA LEU A 309 -8.73 36.71 -21.12
C LEU A 309 -8.11 38.10 -21.33
N LEU A 310 -6.98 38.39 -20.67
CA LEU A 310 -6.30 39.68 -20.82
C LEU A 310 -5.68 39.89 -22.21
N THR A 311 -5.21 38.84 -22.85
CA THR A 311 -4.45 38.92 -24.12
C THR A 311 -5.30 38.63 -25.35
N LEU A 312 -6.16 37.63 -25.28
CA LEU A 312 -6.99 37.15 -26.38
C LEU A 312 -8.44 37.65 -26.30
N GLY A 313 -8.84 38.24 -25.16
CA GLY A 313 -10.20 38.73 -24.92
C GLY A 313 -11.22 37.65 -24.54
N ASP A 314 -10.79 36.39 -24.45
CA ASP A 314 -11.60 35.26 -24.02
C ASP A 314 -10.72 34.18 -23.37
N THR A 315 -11.33 33.30 -22.56
CA THR A 315 -10.69 32.06 -22.11
C THR A 315 -10.69 31.04 -23.24
N LYS A 316 -9.62 30.25 -23.36
CA LYS A 316 -9.58 29.14 -24.31
C LYS A 316 -10.16 27.88 -23.68
N GLU A 317 -10.70 27.00 -24.52
CA GLU A 317 -11.04 25.64 -24.10
C GLU A 317 -9.78 24.91 -23.65
N HIS A 318 -9.93 24.00 -22.68
CA HIS A 318 -8.88 23.14 -22.19
C HIS A 318 -9.18 21.69 -22.57
N VAL A 319 -8.18 21.03 -23.14
CA VAL A 319 -8.16 19.58 -23.32
C VAL A 319 -7.10 19.01 -22.40
N ILE A 320 -7.53 18.36 -21.33
CA ILE A 320 -6.62 17.60 -20.46
C ILE A 320 -6.40 16.25 -21.12
N SER A 321 -5.46 16.22 -22.04
CA SER A 321 -5.23 15.08 -22.95
C SER A 321 -4.65 13.86 -22.25
N GLU A 322 -4.01 14.05 -21.09
CA GLU A 322 -3.51 12.99 -20.21
C GLU A 322 -3.54 13.46 -18.76
N TYR A 323 -4.05 12.62 -17.84
CA TYR A 323 -3.87 12.84 -16.41
C TYR A 323 -3.81 11.53 -15.61
N GLY A 324 -3.25 11.59 -14.41
CA GLY A 324 -3.21 10.48 -13.47
C GLY A 324 -2.10 10.58 -12.45
N GLY A 325 -1.70 9.45 -11.88
CA GLY A 325 -0.64 9.37 -10.90
C GLY A 325 0.45 8.42 -11.35
N ARG A 326 1.69 8.75 -10.96
CA ARG A 326 2.89 8.03 -11.34
C ARG A 326 3.69 7.67 -10.10
N ASN A 327 4.32 6.50 -10.17
CA ASN A 327 5.31 6.09 -9.19
C ASN A 327 6.55 5.62 -9.94
N ARG A 328 7.48 6.53 -10.18
CA ARG A 328 8.68 6.29 -11.00
C ARG A 328 9.52 5.10 -10.49
N PRO A 329 9.71 4.88 -9.17
CA PRO A 329 10.34 3.67 -8.65
C PRO A 329 9.65 2.36 -9.08
N MET A 330 8.32 2.34 -9.18
CA MET A 330 7.54 1.16 -9.57
C MET A 330 7.37 1.00 -11.09
N GLU A 331 7.64 2.04 -11.88
CA GLU A 331 7.51 2.04 -13.35
C GLU A 331 8.52 1.13 -14.07
N ASN A 332 9.65 0.80 -13.43
CA ASN A 332 10.67 -0.09 -14.02
C ASN A 332 10.60 -1.52 -13.45
N ALA A 333 9.45 -1.93 -12.93
CA ALA A 333 9.21 -3.23 -12.32
C ALA A 333 7.97 -3.92 -12.92
N PRO A 334 7.83 -5.25 -12.73
CA PRO A 334 6.59 -5.97 -13.06
C PRO A 334 5.36 -5.31 -12.45
N TRP A 335 4.21 -5.53 -13.08
CA TRP A 335 2.94 -5.00 -12.61
C TRP A 335 2.61 -5.48 -11.19
N THR A 336 2.05 -4.59 -10.38
CA THR A 336 1.48 -4.91 -9.06
C THR A 336 0.18 -4.12 -8.87
N PRO A 337 -0.78 -4.62 -8.07
CA PRO A 337 -2.00 -3.87 -7.75
C PRO A 337 -1.72 -2.50 -7.11
N LEU A 338 -0.69 -2.41 -6.27
CA LEU A 338 -0.25 -1.15 -5.65
C LEU A 338 0.19 -0.11 -6.69
N ARG A 339 0.78 -0.54 -7.82
CA ARG A 339 1.18 0.38 -8.89
C ARG A 339 -0.04 1.07 -9.50
N ASP A 340 -1.11 0.33 -9.72
CA ASP A 340 -2.35 0.90 -10.27
C ASP A 340 -3.08 1.79 -9.26
N TRP A 341 -2.93 1.54 -7.95
CA TRP A 341 -3.47 2.44 -6.92
C TRP A 341 -2.95 3.88 -7.05
N TRP A 342 -1.68 4.07 -7.44
CA TRP A 342 -1.13 5.42 -7.68
C TRP A 342 -1.91 6.19 -8.76
N PHE A 343 -2.38 5.49 -9.79
CA PHE A 343 -3.27 6.06 -10.77
C PHE A 343 -4.69 6.27 -10.19
N LEU A 344 -5.27 5.25 -9.53
CA LEU A 344 -6.66 5.31 -9.05
C LEU A 344 -6.90 6.39 -7.99
N LYS A 345 -5.94 6.61 -7.07
CA LYS A 345 -6.02 7.62 -5.99
C LYS A 345 -5.93 9.08 -6.45
N THR A 346 -5.68 9.28 -7.75
CA THR A 346 -5.49 10.59 -8.38
C THR A 346 -6.51 10.84 -9.48
N ALA A 347 -6.96 9.78 -10.17
CA ALA A 347 -7.88 9.89 -11.29
C ALA A 347 -9.22 10.59 -10.93
N SER A 348 -9.92 10.11 -9.91
CA SER A 348 -11.19 10.71 -9.48
C SER A 348 -11.04 12.14 -8.94
N PRO A 349 -10.12 12.45 -8.00
CA PRO A 349 -10.02 13.81 -7.47
C PRO A 349 -9.61 14.83 -8.55
N MET A 350 -8.67 14.51 -9.43
CA MET A 350 -8.32 15.41 -10.54
C MET A 350 -9.51 15.62 -11.47
N MET A 351 -10.24 14.56 -11.82
CA MET A 351 -11.44 14.67 -12.66
C MET A 351 -12.49 15.57 -12.03
N MET A 352 -12.74 15.45 -10.71
CA MET A 352 -13.69 16.30 -10.00
C MET A 352 -13.29 17.78 -10.04
N GLN A 353 -11.99 18.09 -9.98
CA GLN A 353 -11.50 19.46 -10.17
C GLN A 353 -11.69 19.97 -11.60
N PHE A 354 -11.57 19.10 -12.61
CA PHE A 354 -11.91 19.44 -13.99
C PHE A 354 -13.43 19.62 -14.19
N MET A 355 -14.25 18.87 -13.45
CA MET A 355 -15.72 19.00 -13.44
C MET A 355 -16.21 20.29 -12.78
N ASP A 356 -15.36 20.99 -12.02
CA ASP A 356 -15.64 22.33 -11.49
C ASP A 356 -15.64 23.41 -12.61
N ARG A 357 -15.18 23.06 -13.82
CA ARG A 357 -15.07 23.97 -14.97
C ARG A 357 -15.69 23.37 -16.25
N PRO A 358 -16.93 22.88 -16.21
CA PRO A 358 -17.51 22.10 -17.32
C PRO A 358 -17.73 22.90 -18.60
N ASN A 359 -17.71 24.23 -18.51
CA ASN A 359 -17.81 25.16 -19.63
C ASN A 359 -16.47 25.40 -20.35
N THR A 360 -15.31 25.20 -19.69
CA THR A 360 -14.00 25.37 -20.32
C THR A 360 -13.22 24.07 -20.50
N ILE A 361 -13.48 23.03 -19.70
CA ILE A 361 -12.94 21.68 -19.96
C ILE A 361 -13.75 21.02 -21.08
N SER A 362 -13.10 20.83 -22.22
CA SER A 362 -13.68 20.17 -23.39
C SER A 362 -13.48 18.64 -23.34
N LYS A 363 -12.37 18.18 -22.76
CA LYS A 363 -12.09 16.75 -22.53
C LYS A 363 -11.10 16.58 -21.40
N ALA A 364 -11.26 15.53 -20.60
CA ALA A 364 -10.28 15.09 -19.63
C ALA A 364 -10.08 13.57 -19.78
N ILE A 365 -8.85 13.18 -20.09
CA ILE A 365 -8.55 11.83 -20.54
C ILE A 365 -7.59 11.18 -19.55
N PRO A 366 -8.06 10.22 -18.72
CA PRO A 366 -7.15 9.50 -17.85
C PRO A 366 -6.16 8.71 -18.70
N PHE A 367 -4.87 8.74 -18.32
CA PHE A 367 -3.83 8.08 -19.08
C PHE A 367 -3.84 6.57 -18.83
N VAL A 368 -4.78 5.89 -19.50
CA VAL A 368 -4.97 4.43 -19.47
C VAL A 368 -5.09 3.94 -20.91
N THR A 369 -4.08 3.22 -21.38
CA THR A 369 -4.07 2.57 -22.70
C THR A 369 -4.59 1.14 -22.61
N THR A 370 -4.89 0.46 -23.72
CA THR A 370 -5.45 -0.91 -23.68
C THR A 370 -4.41 -1.97 -23.30
N LYS A 371 -3.61 -2.50 -24.25
CA LYS A 371 -2.51 -3.46 -23.99
C LYS A 371 -1.14 -2.83 -24.19
N ALA A 372 -1.01 -1.84 -25.08
CA ALA A 372 0.22 -1.09 -25.34
C ALA A 372 1.47 -1.99 -25.51
N LEU A 373 1.33 -3.06 -26.30
CA LEU A 373 2.41 -4.03 -26.53
C LEU A 373 3.68 -3.39 -27.11
N TRP A 374 3.50 -2.33 -27.90
CA TRP A 374 4.57 -1.51 -28.47
C TRP A 374 5.46 -0.83 -27.42
N GLY A 375 4.95 -0.64 -26.20
CA GLY A 375 5.64 0.02 -25.09
C GLY A 375 6.50 -0.90 -24.23
N THR A 376 6.52 -2.21 -24.50
CA THR A 376 7.30 -3.19 -23.73
C THR A 376 8.81 -2.96 -23.86
N ARG A 377 9.51 -2.81 -22.73
CA ARG A 377 10.97 -2.61 -22.70
C ARG A 377 11.64 -3.62 -21.76
N ASN A 378 12.70 -4.29 -22.24
CA ASN A 378 13.44 -5.29 -21.45
C ASN A 378 12.56 -6.38 -20.81
N GLY A 379 11.49 -6.78 -21.50
CA GLY A 379 10.52 -7.76 -21.00
C GLY A 379 9.51 -7.22 -19.98
N ILE A 380 9.56 -5.93 -19.65
CA ILE A 380 8.61 -5.25 -18.77
C ILE A 380 7.54 -4.59 -19.64
N PRO A 381 6.26 -5.00 -19.53
CA PRO A 381 5.17 -4.39 -20.27
C PRO A 381 4.97 -2.91 -19.92
N TYR A 382 4.29 -2.18 -20.80
CA TYR A 382 3.97 -0.77 -20.56
C TYR A 382 3.18 -0.56 -19.26
N ASN A 383 3.38 0.58 -18.60
CA ASN A 383 2.92 0.77 -17.22
C ASN A 383 1.43 1.07 -17.10
N TRP A 384 0.92 1.90 -18.01
CA TRP A 384 -0.45 2.43 -17.96
C TRP A 384 -1.39 1.64 -18.86
N ARG A 385 -1.69 0.40 -18.48
CA ARG A 385 -2.53 -0.53 -19.25
C ARG A 385 -3.82 -0.87 -18.52
N LEU A 386 -4.90 -0.95 -19.27
CA LEU A 386 -6.19 -1.47 -18.84
C LEU A 386 -6.18 -3.00 -18.78
N LEU A 387 -5.40 -3.65 -19.65
CA LEU A 387 -5.31 -5.09 -19.75
C LEU A 387 -3.89 -5.59 -19.46
N ARG A 388 -3.80 -6.67 -18.68
CA ARG A 388 -2.58 -7.44 -18.42
C ARG A 388 -2.79 -8.91 -18.76
N GLN A 389 -1.70 -9.64 -18.96
CA GLN A 389 -1.78 -11.10 -18.98
C GLN A 389 -1.97 -11.63 -17.55
N ALA A 390 -2.72 -12.72 -17.39
CA ALA A 390 -3.00 -13.32 -16.08
C ALA A 390 -1.70 -13.63 -15.29
N LYS A 391 -0.68 -14.19 -15.94
CA LYS A 391 0.64 -14.49 -15.34
C LYS A 391 1.40 -13.31 -14.74
N GLU A 392 0.98 -12.07 -15.03
CA GLU A 392 1.59 -10.89 -14.42
C GLU A 392 1.13 -10.68 -12.97
N GLY A 393 0.01 -11.30 -12.55
CA GLY A 393 -0.50 -11.22 -11.18
C GLY A 393 0.14 -12.24 -10.23
N GLU A 394 0.30 -11.87 -8.97
CA GLU A 394 0.86 -12.74 -7.94
C GLU A 394 -0.01 -14.00 -7.75
N GLY A 395 0.59 -15.18 -7.91
CA GLY A 395 -0.12 -16.47 -7.79
C GLY A 395 -1.02 -16.83 -8.98
N GLU A 396 -1.14 -15.97 -9.99
CA GLU A 396 -1.91 -16.23 -11.20
C GLU A 396 -1.07 -16.92 -12.28
N GLN A 397 -1.73 -17.60 -13.24
CA GLN A 397 -1.08 -18.34 -14.33
C GLN A 397 -1.83 -18.13 -15.65
N GLY A 398 -1.08 -18.17 -16.77
CA GLY A 398 -1.64 -18.13 -18.13
C GLY A 398 -1.45 -16.80 -18.87
N GLU A 399 -1.63 -16.82 -20.19
CA GLU A 399 -1.38 -15.67 -21.08
C GLU A 399 -2.64 -14.94 -21.54
N HIS A 400 -3.81 -15.40 -21.09
CA HIS A 400 -5.08 -14.74 -21.39
C HIS A 400 -5.12 -13.37 -20.71
N TRP A 401 -5.79 -12.42 -21.38
CA TRP A 401 -5.87 -11.05 -20.90
C TRP A 401 -6.97 -10.88 -19.87
N VAL A 402 -6.67 -10.15 -18.82
CA VAL A 402 -7.57 -9.76 -17.74
C VAL A 402 -7.43 -8.26 -17.48
N PHE A 403 -8.43 -7.65 -16.86
CA PHE A 403 -8.33 -6.27 -16.44
C PHE A 403 -7.22 -6.11 -15.39
N THR A 404 -6.49 -4.99 -15.50
CA THR A 404 -5.70 -4.44 -14.39
C THR A 404 -6.65 -3.77 -13.39
N GLU A 405 -6.11 -3.24 -12.28
CA GLU A 405 -6.97 -2.57 -11.30
C GLU A 405 -7.52 -1.23 -11.83
N MET A 406 -6.94 -0.69 -12.90
CA MET A 406 -7.39 0.57 -13.53
C MET A 406 -8.87 0.52 -13.96
N VAL A 407 -9.43 -0.68 -14.20
CA VAL A 407 -10.86 -0.84 -14.53
C VAL A 407 -11.78 -0.31 -13.42
N LYS A 408 -11.32 -0.32 -12.15
CA LYS A 408 -12.11 0.10 -10.99
C LYS A 408 -12.50 1.57 -11.02
N PHE A 409 -11.75 2.42 -11.74
CA PHE A 409 -12.17 3.80 -12.00
C PHE A 409 -13.50 3.83 -12.77
N TYR A 410 -13.60 3.08 -13.86
CA TYR A 410 -14.83 3.01 -14.65
C TYR A 410 -15.96 2.30 -13.91
N GLU A 411 -15.65 1.26 -13.12
CA GLU A 411 -16.65 0.58 -12.29
C GLU A 411 -17.23 1.47 -11.21
N LEU A 412 -16.40 2.30 -10.56
CA LEU A 412 -16.83 3.31 -9.59
C LEU A 412 -17.83 4.29 -10.22
N TRP A 413 -17.50 4.83 -11.39
CA TRP A 413 -18.26 5.91 -12.05
C TRP A 413 -19.38 5.43 -13.00
N SER A 414 -19.53 4.14 -13.23
CA SER A 414 -20.42 3.55 -14.26
C SER A 414 -21.87 4.05 -14.25
N ASP A 415 -22.43 4.39 -13.08
CA ASP A 415 -23.84 4.76 -12.97
C ASP A 415 -24.09 6.28 -12.95
N VAL A 416 -23.06 7.09 -12.67
CA VAL A 416 -23.19 8.53 -12.43
C VAL A 416 -23.60 9.26 -13.71
N LYS A 417 -24.70 10.00 -13.65
CA LYS A 417 -25.23 10.86 -14.72
C LYS A 417 -26.34 11.75 -14.17
N GLY A 418 -26.76 12.71 -14.97
CA GLY A 418 -27.94 13.54 -14.69
C GLY A 418 -27.62 15.02 -14.59
N THR A 419 -28.57 15.76 -14.02
CA THR A 419 -28.48 17.19 -13.77
C THR A 419 -27.64 17.42 -12.52
N ARG A 420 -26.63 18.28 -12.60
CA ARG A 420 -25.79 18.69 -11.48
C ARG A 420 -26.64 19.48 -10.48
N VAL A 421 -26.54 19.16 -9.21
CA VAL A 421 -27.27 19.85 -8.13
C VAL A 421 -26.29 20.41 -7.10
N ASP A 422 -26.73 21.45 -6.41
CA ASP A 422 -25.91 22.20 -5.46
C ASP A 422 -25.44 21.31 -4.30
N SER A 423 -24.13 21.35 -4.04
CA SER A 423 -23.51 20.60 -2.96
C SER A 423 -22.23 21.27 -2.49
N PHE A 424 -21.97 21.21 -1.18
CA PHE A 424 -20.79 21.83 -0.57
C PHE A 424 -20.40 21.15 0.74
N THR A 425 -19.17 21.41 1.17
CA THR A 425 -18.50 20.76 2.32
C THR A 425 -17.88 21.81 3.25
N THR A 426 -17.69 21.46 4.53
CA THR A 426 -16.91 22.27 5.48
C THR A 426 -15.40 22.11 5.33
N ASN A 427 -14.95 21.05 4.65
CA ASN A 427 -13.54 20.67 4.56
C ASN A 427 -13.07 20.75 3.10
N GLU A 428 -12.14 21.65 2.82
CA GLU A 428 -11.54 21.87 1.50
C GLU A 428 -10.74 20.68 0.95
N ASP A 429 -10.38 19.72 1.80
CA ASP A 429 -9.70 18.49 1.37
C ASP A 429 -10.66 17.38 0.92
N ILE A 430 -11.96 17.57 1.11
CA ILE A 430 -12.99 16.62 0.69
C ILE A 430 -13.74 17.21 -0.51
N LEU A 431 -13.35 16.78 -1.71
CA LEU A 431 -14.07 17.18 -2.91
C LEU A 431 -15.46 16.54 -2.92
N ILE A 432 -16.48 17.31 -3.34
CA ILE A 432 -17.86 16.87 -3.45
C ILE A 432 -18.47 17.31 -4.78
N ASP A 433 -19.28 16.44 -5.38
CA ASP A 433 -20.18 16.80 -6.47
C ASP A 433 -21.42 15.91 -6.44
N SER A 434 -22.52 16.36 -7.04
CA SER A 434 -23.78 15.60 -6.98
C SER A 434 -24.68 15.77 -8.20
N TYR A 435 -25.37 14.69 -8.55
CA TYR A 435 -26.16 14.59 -9.77
C TYR A 435 -27.49 13.89 -9.54
N VAL A 436 -28.56 14.46 -10.07
CA VAL A 436 -29.91 13.90 -10.07
C VAL A 436 -30.27 13.40 -11.46
N ASN A 437 -30.69 12.15 -11.54
CA ASN A 437 -31.22 11.54 -12.76
C ASN A 437 -32.54 10.84 -12.42
N ASN A 438 -33.66 11.52 -12.66
CA ASN A 438 -35.01 11.07 -12.32
C ASN A 438 -35.14 10.75 -10.81
N GLU A 439 -35.43 9.50 -10.47
CA GLU A 439 -35.57 9.00 -9.10
C GLU A 439 -34.25 8.68 -8.40
N LYS A 440 -33.10 9.01 -9.01
CA LYS A 440 -31.77 8.72 -8.45
C LYS A 440 -30.97 9.99 -8.15
N LEU A 441 -30.33 9.99 -6.98
CA LEU A 441 -29.30 10.95 -6.60
C LEU A 441 -27.95 10.21 -6.49
N TYR A 442 -26.93 10.77 -7.11
CA TYR A 442 -25.53 10.36 -6.96
C TYR A 442 -24.79 11.46 -6.19
N VAL A 443 -24.16 11.10 -5.07
CA VAL A 443 -23.28 12.00 -4.31
C VAL A 443 -21.88 11.41 -4.31
N ILE A 444 -20.90 12.17 -4.81
CA ILE A 444 -19.52 11.72 -4.95
C ILE A 444 -18.66 12.48 -3.95
N PHE A 445 -17.81 11.75 -3.23
CA PHE A 445 -16.75 12.35 -2.41
C PHE A 445 -15.38 11.80 -2.79
N SER A 446 -14.36 12.65 -2.78
CA SER A 446 -12.97 12.26 -2.94
C SER A 446 -12.09 12.93 -1.90
N ASN A 447 -11.26 12.15 -1.21
CA ASN A 447 -10.37 12.63 -0.16
C ASN A 447 -9.00 13.00 -0.78
N LEU A 448 -8.55 14.23 -0.57
CA LEU A 448 -7.22 14.65 -1.03
C LEU A 448 -6.10 14.23 -0.06
N THR A 449 -6.42 13.87 1.17
CA THR A 449 -5.46 13.60 2.25
C THR A 449 -5.18 12.12 2.48
N GLU A 450 -4.09 11.85 3.19
CA GLU A 450 -3.70 10.52 3.65
C GLU A 450 -4.34 10.13 5.01
N ALA A 451 -5.30 10.93 5.49
CA ALA A 451 -6.01 10.67 6.73
C ALA A 451 -7.42 10.14 6.47
N ASN A 452 -7.93 9.33 7.39
CA ASN A 452 -9.36 8.98 7.42
C ASN A 452 -10.19 10.22 7.77
N GLU A 453 -11.30 10.37 7.06
CA GLU A 453 -12.24 11.46 7.25
C GLU A 453 -13.66 10.95 7.50
N THR A 454 -14.24 11.33 8.64
CA THR A 454 -15.63 11.05 8.98
C THR A 454 -16.52 12.12 8.36
N VAL A 455 -17.35 11.73 7.40
CA VAL A 455 -18.29 12.62 6.69
C VAL A 455 -19.70 12.49 7.27
N LEU A 456 -20.35 13.64 7.53
CA LEU A 456 -21.77 13.74 7.82
C LEU A 456 -22.49 14.41 6.64
N LEU A 457 -23.28 13.64 5.91
CA LEU A 457 -24.05 14.06 4.74
C LEU A 457 -25.49 14.46 5.14
N HIS A 458 -25.83 15.70 4.81
CA HIS A 458 -27.18 16.25 4.90
C HIS A 458 -27.79 16.39 3.50
N GLN A 459 -29.02 15.92 3.34
CA GLN A 459 -29.78 16.00 2.09
C GLN A 459 -31.05 16.81 2.30
N PHE A 460 -31.32 17.73 1.39
CA PHE A 460 -32.50 18.59 1.42
C PHE A 460 -33.14 18.70 0.04
N GLY A 461 -34.43 19.06 -0.02
CA GLY A 461 -35.12 19.35 -1.28
C GLY A 461 -35.79 18.16 -1.98
N ALA A 462 -35.76 16.95 -1.41
CA ALA A 462 -36.29 15.75 -2.09
C ALA A 462 -37.83 15.68 -2.22
N SER A 463 -38.58 16.75 -1.92
CA SER A 463 -40.02 16.89 -2.21
C SER A 463 -40.89 15.68 -1.81
N ASP A 464 -40.86 15.29 -0.53
CA ASP A 464 -41.55 14.11 0.04
C ASP A 464 -41.14 12.73 -0.54
N ALA A 465 -40.22 12.67 -1.52
CA ALA A 465 -39.72 11.42 -2.06
C ALA A 465 -38.99 10.60 -0.99
N ILE A 466 -39.30 9.31 -0.90
CA ILE A 466 -38.82 8.42 0.15
C ILE A 466 -37.70 7.55 -0.40
N ILE A 467 -36.55 7.57 0.26
CA ILE A 467 -35.41 6.70 -0.07
C ILE A 467 -35.85 5.22 0.05
N LYS A 468 -35.72 4.47 -1.04
CA LYS A 468 -36.00 3.02 -1.11
C LYS A 468 -34.75 2.18 -1.08
N LYS A 469 -33.64 2.72 -1.56
CA LYS A 469 -32.36 2.01 -1.61
C LYS A 469 -31.21 3.01 -1.51
N VAL A 470 -30.19 2.63 -0.76
CA VAL A 470 -28.88 3.30 -0.76
C VAL A 470 -27.85 2.27 -1.19
N ARG A 471 -27.05 2.59 -2.21
CA ARG A 471 -25.92 1.77 -2.66
C ARG A 471 -24.66 2.61 -2.60
N VAL A 472 -23.62 2.06 -1.99
CA VAL A 472 -22.32 2.71 -1.86
C VAL A 472 -21.31 1.96 -2.71
N LYS A 473 -20.55 2.70 -3.51
CA LYS A 473 -19.30 2.24 -4.13
C LYS A 473 -18.14 2.98 -3.48
N HIS A 474 -17.20 2.28 -2.87
CA HIS A 474 -16.05 2.88 -2.17
C HIS A 474 -14.75 2.29 -2.70
N LEU A 475 -13.95 3.11 -3.40
CA LEU A 475 -12.65 2.74 -3.95
C LEU A 475 -11.54 3.25 -3.03
N HIS A 476 -10.83 2.33 -2.38
CA HIS A 476 -9.78 2.63 -1.39
C HIS A 476 -8.65 1.59 -1.42
N LEU A 477 -7.59 1.80 -0.64
CA LEU A 477 -6.45 0.88 -0.55
C LEU A 477 -6.60 -0.05 0.67
N VAL A 478 -6.51 -1.36 0.46
CA VAL A 478 -6.43 -2.37 1.53
C VAL A 478 -5.12 -3.12 1.41
N GLY A 479 -4.23 -2.91 2.40
CA GLY A 479 -2.86 -3.40 2.31
C GLY A 479 -2.16 -2.80 1.09
N ASN A 480 -1.78 -3.65 0.12
CA ASN A 480 -1.11 -3.23 -1.12
C ASN A 480 -2.01 -3.39 -2.37
N ALA A 481 -3.33 -3.50 -2.21
CA ALA A 481 -4.24 -3.67 -3.34
C ALA A 481 -5.43 -2.70 -3.26
N PRO A 482 -5.78 -2.03 -4.37
CA PRO A 482 -6.99 -1.22 -4.42
C PRO A 482 -8.22 -2.13 -4.36
N GLN A 483 -9.21 -1.73 -3.57
CA GLN A 483 -10.47 -2.44 -3.38
C GLN A 483 -11.64 -1.51 -3.72
N LEU A 484 -12.56 -2.01 -4.54
CA LEU A 484 -13.84 -1.36 -4.82
C LEU A 484 -14.94 -2.11 -4.08
N ASP A 485 -15.34 -1.60 -2.93
CA ASP A 485 -16.49 -2.13 -2.18
C ASP A 485 -17.77 -1.67 -2.84
N VAL A 486 -18.70 -2.59 -3.07
CA VAL A 486 -20.06 -2.28 -3.56
C VAL A 486 -21.06 -2.88 -2.58
N ILE A 487 -21.70 -2.03 -1.79
CA ILE A 487 -22.58 -2.45 -0.69
C ILE A 487 -23.95 -1.80 -0.76
N ASP A 488 -24.98 -2.53 -0.34
CA ASP A 488 -26.28 -1.96 -0.02
C ASP A 488 -26.22 -1.43 1.42
N ALA A 489 -26.45 -0.13 1.60
CA ALA A 489 -26.34 0.57 2.87
C ALA A 489 -27.72 0.83 3.51
N PRO A 490 -27.77 1.14 4.82
CA PRO A 490 -29.01 1.57 5.47
C PRO A 490 -29.65 2.78 4.78
N LEU A 491 -30.99 2.85 4.79
CA LEU A 491 -31.74 3.94 4.13
C LEU A 491 -31.46 5.32 4.76
N ASP A 492 -31.05 5.34 6.01
CA ASP A 492 -30.72 6.53 6.79
C ASP A 492 -29.21 6.80 6.84
N LEU A 493 -28.44 6.30 5.86
CA LEU A 493 -27.01 6.58 5.74
C LEU A 493 -26.76 8.10 5.63
N LYS A 494 -26.37 8.68 6.77
CA LYS A 494 -25.95 10.07 6.90
C LYS A 494 -24.50 10.22 7.30
N ARG A 495 -23.89 9.19 7.89
CA ARG A 495 -22.50 9.22 8.38
C ARG A 495 -21.73 8.04 7.84
N PHE A 496 -20.53 8.28 7.34
CA PHE A 496 -19.62 7.23 6.87
C PHE A 496 -18.16 7.68 6.99
N GLU A 497 -17.26 6.70 7.03
CA GLU A 497 -15.82 6.92 6.95
C GLU A 497 -15.38 6.93 5.47
N LEU A 498 -14.64 7.97 5.10
CA LEU A 498 -13.93 8.08 3.83
C LEU A 498 -12.46 7.79 4.08
N ALA A 499 -11.97 6.71 3.48
CA ALA A 499 -10.59 6.26 3.66
C ALA A 499 -9.55 7.24 3.09
N PRO A 500 -8.26 7.10 3.44
CA PRO A 500 -7.19 7.93 2.90
C PRO A 500 -7.15 7.87 1.39
N GLU A 501 -7.11 9.03 0.74
CA GLU A 501 -7.06 9.19 -0.71
C GLU A 501 -8.13 8.40 -1.49
N ALA A 502 -9.23 8.03 -0.82
CA ALA A 502 -10.29 7.22 -1.39
C ALA A 502 -11.31 8.07 -2.15
N THR A 503 -12.10 7.41 -3.00
CA THR A 503 -13.29 8.00 -3.62
C THR A 503 -14.50 7.12 -3.38
N ILE A 504 -15.62 7.74 -3.01
CA ILE A 504 -16.89 7.09 -2.74
C ILE A 504 -18.00 7.69 -3.60
N VAL A 505 -18.86 6.83 -4.15
CA VAL A 505 -20.10 7.21 -4.83
C VAL A 505 -21.26 6.63 -4.05
N VAL A 506 -22.10 7.50 -3.50
CA VAL A 506 -23.32 7.13 -2.78
C VAL A 506 -24.51 7.37 -3.69
N GLU A 507 -25.18 6.29 -4.10
CA GLU A 507 -26.42 6.33 -4.88
C GLU A 507 -27.63 6.16 -3.95
N TYR A 508 -28.54 7.13 -3.99
CA TYR A 508 -29.86 7.06 -3.36
C TYR A 508 -30.91 6.85 -4.46
N SER A 509 -31.73 5.82 -4.32
CA SER A 509 -32.91 5.60 -5.17
C SER A 509 -34.18 5.92 -4.38
N PHE A 510 -35.05 6.74 -4.95
CA PHE A 510 -36.32 7.19 -4.38
C PHE A 510 -37.50 6.46 -5.01
N ASP A 511 -38.72 6.60 -4.46
CA ASP A 511 -39.95 6.08 -5.08
C ASP A 511 -40.57 6.95 -6.17
N ALA A 512 -40.06 8.17 -6.33
CA ALA A 512 -40.52 9.11 -7.34
C ALA A 512 -39.34 9.93 -7.86
N ASP A 513 -39.54 10.52 -9.04
CA ASP A 513 -38.59 11.47 -9.61
C ASP A 513 -38.38 12.65 -8.67
N ILE A 514 -37.12 13.08 -8.52
CA ILE A 514 -36.78 14.27 -7.74
C ILE A 514 -37.17 15.51 -8.54
N HIS A 515 -37.96 16.40 -7.94
CA HIS A 515 -38.32 17.66 -8.56
C HIS A 515 -37.23 18.72 -8.34
N ILE A 516 -36.62 19.18 -9.43
CA ILE A 516 -35.65 20.28 -9.42
C ILE A 516 -36.38 21.57 -9.77
N ASP A 517 -36.47 22.48 -8.81
CA ASP A 517 -37.27 23.72 -8.90
C ASP A 517 -36.51 25.01 -8.54
N GLY A 518 -35.22 24.89 -8.19
CA GLY A 518 -34.32 26.04 -7.99
C GLY A 518 -33.07 26.00 -8.86
N LEU A 519 -32.34 27.11 -8.85
CA LEU A 519 -31.15 27.34 -9.65
C LEU A 519 -30.08 28.10 -8.86
N SER A 520 -28.88 27.51 -8.82
CA SER A 520 -27.62 28.12 -8.46
C SER A 520 -26.79 28.32 -9.73
N THR A 521 -26.55 29.58 -10.11
CA THR A 521 -25.72 29.92 -11.27
C THR A 521 -24.36 30.42 -10.81
N GLU A 522 -23.30 29.70 -11.18
CA GLU A 522 -21.92 30.07 -10.92
C GLU A 522 -21.31 30.82 -12.12
N ASN A 523 -20.70 31.97 -11.83
CA ASN A 523 -19.91 32.74 -12.79
C ASN A 523 -18.55 33.09 -12.19
N LYS A 524 -17.50 33.03 -13.00
CA LYS A 524 -16.13 33.40 -12.63
C LYS A 524 -15.73 34.71 -13.31
N TYR A 525 -15.20 35.66 -12.54
CA TYR A 525 -14.74 36.96 -13.02
C TYR A 525 -13.28 37.17 -12.66
N PHE A 526 -12.42 37.40 -13.66
CA PHE A 526 -11.00 37.66 -13.45
C PHE A 526 -10.72 39.15 -13.21
N ALA A 527 -9.62 39.43 -12.51
CA ALA A 527 -9.13 40.79 -12.34
C ALA A 527 -8.62 41.38 -13.66
N THR A 528 -8.44 42.70 -13.70
CA THR A 528 -7.86 43.38 -14.86
C THR A 528 -6.33 43.36 -14.89
N GLU A 529 -5.72 42.81 -13.86
CA GLU A 529 -4.27 42.69 -13.70
C GLU A 529 -3.96 41.32 -13.09
N TYR A 530 -2.79 40.78 -13.45
CA TYR A 530 -2.32 39.47 -13.00
C TYR A 530 -0.84 39.55 -12.63
N LEU A 531 -0.31 38.49 -12.02
CA LEU A 531 1.12 38.28 -11.74
C LEU A 531 1.84 39.50 -11.15
N LYS A 532 1.45 39.90 -9.93
CA LYS A 532 2.12 41.00 -9.20
C LYS A 532 3.12 40.46 -8.18
N GLU A 533 4.33 41.02 -8.18
CA GLU A 533 5.37 40.72 -7.19
C GLU A 533 4.90 41.07 -5.78
N ILE A 534 5.27 40.26 -4.79
CA ILE A 534 4.95 40.50 -3.39
C ILE A 534 6.13 41.21 -2.70
N THR A 535 5.91 42.46 -2.31
CA THR A 535 6.82 43.20 -1.42
C THR A 535 6.23 43.27 -0.02
N GLU A 536 7.08 43.11 0.99
CA GLU A 536 6.70 43.14 2.41
C GLU A 536 5.85 44.37 2.74
N ASN A 537 4.68 44.13 3.34
CA ASN A 537 3.73 45.14 3.79
C ASN A 537 3.24 46.13 2.71
N GLN A 538 3.51 45.86 1.43
CA GLN A 538 2.95 46.63 0.31
C GLN A 538 1.64 46.04 -0.17
N ILE A 539 0.74 46.91 -0.62
CA ILE A 539 -0.57 46.53 -1.14
C ILE A 539 -0.46 46.20 -2.63
N ASN A 540 -0.76 44.95 -2.97
CA ASN A 540 -1.10 44.55 -4.33
C ASN A 540 -2.60 44.79 -4.55
N GLN A 541 -2.93 45.81 -5.35
CA GLN A 541 -4.31 46.17 -5.67
C GLN A 541 -4.75 45.51 -6.97
N PHE A 542 -5.97 44.98 -6.99
CA PHE A 542 -6.61 44.40 -8.15
C PHE A 542 -8.03 44.95 -8.30
N GLU A 543 -8.54 44.95 -9.53
CA GLU A 543 -9.92 45.34 -9.84
C GLU A 543 -10.60 44.23 -10.65
N ILE A 544 -11.80 43.81 -10.23
CA ILE A 544 -12.65 42.88 -10.96
C ILE A 544 -13.89 43.64 -11.43
N LYS A 545 -14.16 43.66 -12.74
CA LYS A 545 -15.27 44.43 -13.33
C LYS A 545 -16.35 43.52 -13.91
N GLY A 546 -17.53 44.09 -14.12
CA GLY A 546 -18.63 43.44 -14.84
C GLY A 546 -19.35 42.36 -14.04
N VAL A 547 -19.16 42.31 -12.72
CA VAL A 547 -19.77 41.31 -11.86
C VAL A 547 -21.29 41.47 -11.87
N GLN A 548 -22.00 40.41 -12.31
CA GLN A 548 -23.45 40.33 -12.20
C GLN A 548 -23.83 39.90 -10.79
N ILE A 549 -24.75 40.64 -10.17
CA ILE A 549 -25.19 40.44 -8.79
C ILE A 549 -26.69 40.21 -8.79
N SER A 550 -27.11 39.13 -8.14
CA SER A 550 -28.52 38.79 -7.93
C SER A 550 -28.96 39.19 -6.51
N PRO A 551 -30.25 39.12 -6.15
CA PRO A 551 -30.70 39.48 -4.81
C PRO A 551 -30.15 38.57 -3.69
N ILE A 552 -29.87 37.30 -3.99
CA ILE A 552 -29.39 36.31 -3.03
C ILE A 552 -28.29 35.50 -3.71
N GLY A 553 -27.15 35.33 -3.04
CA GLY A 553 -26.03 34.62 -3.60
C GLY A 553 -24.88 34.46 -2.62
N GLU A 554 -23.82 33.83 -3.10
CA GLU A 554 -22.55 33.65 -2.40
C GLU A 554 -21.39 34.08 -3.28
N ALA A 555 -20.24 34.35 -2.66
CA ALA A 555 -19.06 34.75 -3.39
C ALA A 555 -17.78 34.21 -2.74
N MET A 556 -16.86 33.74 -3.57
CA MET A 556 -15.56 33.23 -3.18
C MET A 556 -14.47 34.00 -3.92
N LEU A 557 -13.61 34.71 -3.18
CA LEU A 557 -12.41 35.30 -3.74
C LEU A 557 -11.33 34.23 -3.84
N ARG A 558 -10.71 34.14 -5.00
CA ARG A 558 -9.68 33.15 -5.33
C ARG A 558 -8.38 33.86 -5.69
N ILE A 559 -7.33 33.60 -4.93
CA ILE A 559 -6.01 34.22 -5.07
C ILE A 559 -4.97 33.13 -5.29
N ALA A 560 -4.49 32.96 -6.52
CA ALA A 560 -3.37 32.07 -6.80
C ALA A 560 -2.07 32.74 -6.39
N VAL A 561 -1.24 32.04 -5.60
CA VAL A 561 0.04 32.56 -5.10
C VAL A 561 1.15 31.55 -5.36
N GLY A 562 2.33 32.04 -5.73
CA GLY A 562 3.55 31.23 -5.83
C GLY A 562 4.64 31.82 -4.96
N ARG A 563 5.07 31.08 -3.93
CA ARG A 563 5.92 31.58 -2.84
C ARG A 563 6.90 30.52 -2.33
N ASP A 564 8.08 30.95 -1.89
CA ASP A 564 9.05 30.02 -1.29
C ASP A 564 8.56 29.52 0.07
N HIS A 565 8.95 28.31 0.44
CA HIS A 565 8.59 27.73 1.75
C HIS A 565 9.05 28.60 2.91
N GLY A 566 8.22 28.68 3.95
CA GLY A 566 8.43 29.56 5.10
C GLY A 566 7.91 30.99 4.93
N GLN A 567 7.51 31.41 3.72
CA GLN A 567 6.80 32.66 3.50
C GLN A 567 5.30 32.52 3.83
N SER A 568 4.67 33.63 4.20
CA SER A 568 3.26 33.66 4.60
C SER A 568 2.32 33.37 3.44
N LEU A 569 1.42 32.40 3.67
CA LEU A 569 0.23 32.14 2.85
C LEU A 569 -1.04 32.79 3.43
N SER A 570 -0.90 33.63 4.46
CA SER A 570 -2.00 34.32 5.14
C SER A 570 -1.92 35.84 4.93
N PRO A 571 -2.37 36.36 3.78
CA PRO A 571 -2.41 37.80 3.53
C PRO A 571 -3.52 38.50 4.32
N GLU A 572 -3.33 39.78 4.62
CA GLU A 572 -4.45 40.69 4.90
C GLU A 572 -5.13 41.04 3.58
N VAL A 573 -6.43 40.74 3.46
CA VAL A 573 -7.22 41.05 2.27
C VAL A 573 -8.32 42.04 2.60
N LYS A 574 -8.42 43.12 1.81
CA LYS A 574 -9.57 44.04 1.84
C LYS A 574 -10.36 43.92 0.54
N PHE A 575 -11.66 43.71 0.68
CA PHE A 575 -12.61 43.71 -0.41
C PHE A 575 -13.49 44.96 -0.31
N ASN A 576 -13.45 45.83 -1.33
CA ASN A 576 -14.12 47.12 -1.34
C ASN A 576 -13.87 47.96 -0.06
N GLY A 577 -12.64 47.90 0.45
CA GLY A 577 -12.20 48.63 1.65
C GLY A 577 -12.48 47.92 2.98
N GLN A 578 -13.27 46.85 2.99
CA GLN A 578 -13.56 46.05 4.18
C GLN A 578 -12.58 44.88 4.31
N VAL A 579 -11.96 44.73 5.48
CA VAL A 579 -11.08 43.58 5.78
C VAL A 579 -11.91 42.30 5.81
N LEU A 580 -11.46 41.29 5.07
CA LEU A 580 -12.01 39.94 5.16
C LEU A 580 -11.37 39.24 6.38
N THR A 581 -12.19 38.78 7.30
CA THR A 581 -11.74 38.12 8.54
C THR A 581 -11.69 36.60 8.44
N SER A 582 -12.28 36.04 7.37
CA SER A 582 -12.21 34.60 7.07
C SER A 582 -10.78 34.20 6.77
N LYS A 583 -10.36 33.03 7.28
CA LYS A 583 -9.09 32.43 6.88
C LYS A 583 -9.16 31.98 5.42
N ALA A 584 -8.03 32.08 4.74
CA ALA A 584 -7.86 31.45 3.45
C ALA A 584 -7.91 29.92 3.61
N ARG A 585 -8.65 29.27 2.73
CA ARG A 585 -8.74 27.82 2.59
C ARG A 585 -7.79 27.37 1.49
N ILE A 586 -7.14 26.24 1.68
CA ILE A 586 -6.19 25.66 0.74
C ILE A 586 -6.50 24.17 0.65
N SER A 587 -7.03 23.71 -0.48
CA SER A 587 -7.27 22.29 -0.70
C SER A 587 -5.99 21.54 -1.01
N GLY A 588 -5.82 20.33 -0.49
CA GLY A 588 -4.69 19.45 -0.77
C GLY A 588 -3.50 19.69 0.16
N ASP A 589 -2.31 19.30 -0.29
CA ASP A 589 -1.12 19.30 0.54
C ASP A 589 -0.44 20.67 0.64
N GLU A 590 0.41 20.81 1.66
CA GLU A 590 1.26 21.99 1.89
C GLU A 590 2.43 22.09 0.87
N GLN A 591 2.56 21.13 -0.05
CA GLN A 591 3.56 21.09 -1.12
C GLN A 591 5.02 21.09 -0.62
N THR A 592 5.29 20.54 0.56
CA THR A 592 6.60 20.62 1.23
C THR A 592 7.74 19.94 0.47
N ALA A 593 7.44 18.97 -0.39
CA ALA A 593 8.44 18.29 -1.21
C ALA A 593 8.85 19.06 -2.48
N ARG A 594 8.15 20.15 -2.79
CA ARG A 594 8.43 21.00 -3.95
C ARG A 594 9.38 22.12 -3.55
N ASP A 595 10.07 22.72 -4.53
CA ASP A 595 10.97 23.85 -4.26
C ASP A 595 10.24 25.06 -3.64
N ARG A 596 8.94 25.20 -3.95
CA ARG A 596 8.09 26.29 -3.53
C ARG A 596 6.61 25.92 -3.61
N PHE A 597 5.80 26.62 -2.83
CA PHE A 597 4.36 26.53 -2.88
C PHE A 597 3.83 27.24 -4.14
N PHE A 598 2.92 26.58 -4.87
CA PHE A 598 2.06 27.24 -5.85
C PHE A 598 0.65 26.67 -5.76
N GLY A 599 -0.28 27.51 -5.31
CA GLY A 599 -1.63 27.06 -5.01
C GLY A 599 -2.61 28.20 -4.89
N LEU A 600 -3.88 27.83 -4.85
CA LEU A 600 -5.01 28.74 -4.72
C LEU A 600 -5.39 28.94 -3.25
N LEU A 601 -5.50 30.20 -2.85
CA LEU A 601 -6.13 30.62 -1.59
C LEU A 601 -7.59 30.99 -1.86
N GLU A 602 -8.53 30.35 -1.17
CA GLU A 602 -9.96 30.65 -1.29
C GLU A 602 -10.48 31.35 -0.03
N ILE A 603 -11.12 32.50 -0.21
CA ILE A 603 -11.60 33.34 0.90
C ILE A 603 -13.07 33.69 0.64
N PRO A 604 -14.02 33.23 1.49
CA PRO A 604 -15.41 33.62 1.39
C PRO A 604 -15.56 35.15 1.51
N VAL A 605 -16.33 35.74 0.58
CA VAL A 605 -16.63 37.17 0.57
C VAL A 605 -18.09 37.36 0.97
N PRO A 606 -18.39 38.19 1.99
CA PRO A 606 -19.77 38.54 2.30
C PRO A 606 -20.47 39.12 1.07
N TYR A 607 -21.55 38.47 0.61
CA TYR A 607 -22.21 38.79 -0.65
C TYR A 607 -22.66 40.26 -0.74
N SER A 608 -23.04 40.84 0.41
CA SER A 608 -23.43 42.26 0.54
C SER A 608 -22.32 43.26 0.20
N LEU A 609 -21.06 42.84 0.11
CA LEU A 609 -19.95 43.69 -0.28
C LEU A 609 -19.76 43.79 -1.80
N LEU A 610 -20.39 42.91 -2.57
CA LEU A 610 -20.24 42.89 -4.02
C LEU A 610 -20.86 44.15 -4.64
N THR A 611 -20.17 44.70 -5.62
CA THR A 611 -20.70 45.67 -6.57
C THR A 611 -20.33 45.24 -8.00
N SER A 612 -20.78 45.96 -9.03
CA SER A 612 -20.39 45.64 -10.41
C SER A 612 -18.89 45.76 -10.68
N THR A 613 -18.17 46.54 -9.86
CA THR A 613 -16.73 46.76 -9.94
C THR A 613 -16.12 46.68 -8.55
N ASN A 614 -15.33 45.65 -8.31
CA ASN A 614 -14.80 45.36 -6.99
C ASN A 614 -13.30 45.61 -6.94
N ARG A 615 -12.86 46.30 -5.88
CA ARG A 615 -11.46 46.50 -5.56
C ARG A 615 -11.01 45.50 -4.51
N ILE A 616 -9.87 44.87 -4.76
CA ILE A 616 -9.26 43.88 -3.88
C ILE A 616 -7.85 44.37 -3.54
N ASP A 617 -7.59 44.66 -2.28
CA ASP A 617 -6.26 45.00 -1.78
C ASP A 617 -5.69 43.78 -1.04
N ILE A 618 -4.55 43.24 -1.48
CA ILE A 618 -3.87 42.09 -0.89
C ILE A 618 -2.53 42.54 -0.34
N LYS A 619 -2.25 42.25 0.94
CA LYS A 619 -1.01 42.65 1.61
C LYS A 619 -0.44 41.48 2.41
N PHE A 620 0.81 41.12 2.14
CA PHE A 620 1.53 40.09 2.88
C PHE A 620 2.47 40.70 3.93
N PRO A 621 2.72 40.01 5.06
CA PRO A 621 3.61 40.47 6.12
C PRO A 621 5.10 40.33 5.76
N ASP A 622 5.43 39.66 4.64
CA ASP A 622 6.77 39.36 4.17
C ASP A 622 6.87 39.49 2.64
N ALA A 623 8.10 39.61 2.13
CA ALA A 623 8.39 39.73 0.70
C ALA A 623 8.61 38.37 0.02
N GLY A 624 8.61 38.37 -1.32
CA GLY A 624 8.99 37.24 -2.15
C GLY A 624 7.80 36.49 -2.77
N GLY A 625 8.01 35.96 -3.96
CA GLY A 625 6.94 35.33 -4.73
C GLY A 625 5.99 36.33 -5.40
N HIS A 626 4.87 35.81 -5.89
CA HIS A 626 3.88 36.58 -6.64
C HIS A 626 2.44 36.21 -6.27
N VAL A 627 1.54 37.19 -6.41
CA VAL A 627 0.11 36.94 -6.62
C VAL A 627 -0.09 36.68 -8.12
N ALA A 628 -0.20 35.41 -8.50
CA ALA A 628 -0.22 34.97 -9.90
C ALA A 628 -1.54 35.29 -10.61
N SER A 629 -2.66 35.09 -9.93
CA SER A 629 -4.01 35.31 -10.47
C SER A 629 -4.99 35.69 -9.36
N VAL A 630 -5.93 36.58 -9.66
CA VAL A 630 -7.04 36.94 -8.76
C VAL A 630 -8.34 36.84 -9.54
N ASN A 631 -9.29 36.07 -9.03
CA ASN A 631 -10.63 35.97 -9.60
C ASN A 631 -11.70 35.85 -8.50
N LEU A 632 -12.95 36.07 -8.88
CA LEU A 632 -14.11 35.99 -8.01
C LEU A 632 -15.09 34.99 -8.61
N LYS A 633 -15.37 33.89 -7.90
CA LYS A 633 -16.53 33.05 -8.15
C LYS A 633 -17.75 33.67 -7.49
N VAL A 634 -18.83 33.84 -8.24
CA VAL A 634 -20.09 34.39 -7.76
C VAL A 634 -21.20 33.40 -8.07
N PHE A 635 -21.87 32.95 -7.02
CA PHE A 635 -23.04 32.10 -7.08
C PHE A 635 -24.28 32.98 -6.94
N SER A 636 -25.20 32.87 -7.89
CA SER A 636 -26.48 33.60 -7.87
C SER A 636 -27.61 32.60 -7.73
N PHE A 637 -28.50 32.85 -6.77
CA PHE A 637 -29.60 31.94 -6.46
C PHE A 637 -30.95 32.57 -6.80
N ASP A 638 -31.87 31.78 -7.33
CA ASP A 638 -33.27 32.20 -7.53
C ASP A 638 -34.12 32.04 -6.27
N GLN A 639 -33.65 31.24 -5.30
CA GLN A 639 -34.22 31.08 -3.97
C GLN A 639 -33.14 30.87 -2.90
N ASP A 640 -33.49 30.96 -1.61
CA ASP A 640 -32.54 30.67 -0.54
C ASP A 640 -32.21 29.18 -0.54
N ILE A 641 -30.96 28.84 -0.84
CA ILE A 641 -30.47 27.46 -0.90
C ILE A 641 -30.11 26.91 0.48
N ARG A 642 -30.10 27.76 1.53
CA ARG A 642 -29.80 27.30 2.89
C ARG A 642 -31.00 26.55 3.45
N PRO A 643 -30.82 25.28 3.85
CA PRO A 643 -31.90 24.49 4.43
C PRO A 643 -32.56 25.19 5.63
N ASN A 644 -33.89 25.22 5.67
CA ASN A 644 -34.69 25.88 6.72
C ASN A 644 -34.29 27.36 6.99
N GLY A 645 -33.85 28.09 5.95
CA GLY A 645 -33.40 29.48 6.06
C GLY A 645 -32.08 29.66 6.84
N GLY A 646 -31.31 28.58 7.02
CA GLY A 646 -30.06 28.59 7.78
C GLY A 646 -30.27 28.83 9.27
N SER A 647 -31.31 28.24 9.87
CA SER A 647 -31.49 28.33 11.33
C SER A 647 -30.46 27.48 12.07
N VAL A 648 -29.99 27.95 13.22
CA VAL A 648 -29.18 27.13 14.14
C VAL A 648 -30.05 25.97 14.67
N THR A 649 -29.47 24.77 14.77
CA THR A 649 -30.14 23.57 15.28
C THR A 649 -29.40 22.89 16.44
N ASP A 650 -28.10 23.15 16.62
CA ASP A 650 -27.34 22.66 17.78
C ASP A 650 -26.03 23.45 17.99
N MET A 651 -25.29 23.09 19.03
CA MET A 651 -23.93 23.56 19.30
C MET A 651 -22.99 22.37 19.54
N TYR A 652 -21.72 22.54 19.22
CA TYR A 652 -20.68 21.55 19.46
C TYR A 652 -19.50 22.15 20.23
N ILE A 653 -18.84 21.34 21.07
CA ILE A 653 -17.59 21.68 21.77
C ILE A 653 -16.70 20.43 21.92
N SER A 654 -15.38 20.61 21.81
CA SER A 654 -14.38 19.53 21.88
C SER A 654 -13.08 19.98 22.55
N PRO A 655 -12.41 19.13 23.35
CA PRO A 655 -12.91 17.83 23.82
C PRO A 655 -14.09 17.99 24.80
N GLU A 656 -14.97 16.98 24.89
CA GLU A 656 -16.10 16.98 25.85
C GLU A 656 -15.61 16.83 27.31
N THR A 657 -14.47 16.16 27.51
CA THR A 657 -13.81 16.07 28.81
C THR A 657 -12.29 16.20 28.64
N ALA A 658 -11.60 16.79 29.62
CA ALA A 658 -10.14 16.79 29.65
C ALA A 658 -9.58 17.05 31.05
N THR A 659 -8.31 16.68 31.25
CA THR A 659 -7.54 17.00 32.45
C THR A 659 -6.48 18.05 32.13
N LEU A 660 -6.39 19.10 32.95
CA LEU A 660 -5.47 20.22 32.76
C LEU A 660 -4.65 20.46 34.03
N ALA A 661 -3.34 20.70 33.92
CA ALA A 661 -2.55 21.08 35.09
C ALA A 661 -2.77 22.56 35.47
N VAL A 662 -2.69 22.89 36.76
CA VAL A 662 -2.63 24.29 37.22
C VAL A 662 -1.48 25.04 36.51
N GLY A 663 -1.80 26.19 35.92
CA GLY A 663 -0.86 27.03 35.15
C GLY A 663 -0.71 26.64 33.68
N SER A 664 -1.25 25.50 33.25
CA SER A 664 -1.23 25.07 31.84
C SER A 664 -2.44 25.57 31.07
N THR A 665 -2.36 25.46 29.73
CA THR A 665 -3.45 25.81 28.81
C THR A 665 -3.92 24.63 27.98
N LEU A 666 -5.22 24.55 27.70
CA LEU A 666 -5.85 23.59 26.80
C LEU A 666 -6.64 24.32 25.71
N LYS A 667 -6.61 23.84 24.47
CA LYS A 667 -7.49 24.35 23.41
C LYS A 667 -8.81 23.59 23.40
N VAL A 668 -9.92 24.30 23.59
CA VAL A 668 -11.25 23.82 23.24
C VAL A 668 -11.69 24.42 21.90
N SER A 669 -12.37 23.63 21.08
CA SER A 669 -12.94 24.05 19.81
C SER A 669 -14.45 23.96 19.90
N ALA A 670 -15.18 24.98 19.42
CA ALA A 670 -16.65 24.99 19.42
C ALA A 670 -17.18 25.48 18.07
N SER A 671 -18.38 25.05 17.70
CA SER A 671 -19.05 25.46 16.47
C SER A 671 -20.57 25.43 16.61
N VAL A 672 -21.23 26.25 15.80
CA VAL A 672 -22.68 26.24 15.59
C VAL A 672 -23.02 25.16 14.56
N THR A 673 -24.11 24.42 14.77
CA THR A 673 -24.64 23.50 13.76
C THR A 673 -26.05 23.91 13.28
N PRO A 674 -26.42 23.59 12.03
CA PRO A 674 -25.52 23.05 11.02
C PRO A 674 -24.51 24.12 10.59
N PHE A 675 -23.38 23.71 10.01
CA PHE A 675 -22.33 24.68 9.65
C PHE A 675 -22.81 25.78 8.68
N PHE A 676 -23.87 25.53 7.91
CA PHE A 676 -24.49 26.50 7.00
C PHE A 676 -25.52 27.42 7.67
N ALA A 677 -25.60 27.41 9.00
CA ALA A 677 -26.45 28.35 9.73
C ALA A 677 -26.07 29.80 9.39
N THR A 678 -27.08 30.65 9.25
CA THR A 678 -26.95 32.07 8.93
C THR A 678 -26.19 32.83 10.01
N ASP A 679 -26.34 32.44 11.29
CA ASP A 679 -25.58 33.00 12.41
C ASP A 679 -24.63 31.95 13.01
N GLN A 680 -23.38 31.94 12.54
CA GLN A 680 -22.34 31.03 13.04
C GLN A 680 -21.65 31.51 14.33
N ARG A 681 -22.04 32.66 14.88
CA ARG A 681 -21.36 33.23 16.05
C ARG A 681 -21.78 32.49 17.32
N PHE A 682 -20.83 32.29 18.22
CA PHE A 682 -21.06 31.73 19.55
C PHE A 682 -20.19 32.42 20.61
N ALA A 683 -20.48 32.17 21.88
CA ALA A 683 -19.69 32.62 23.02
C ALA A 683 -19.23 31.41 23.86
N LEU A 684 -18.02 31.49 24.42
CA LEU A 684 -17.50 30.53 25.39
C LEU A 684 -17.49 31.14 26.78
N THR A 685 -17.86 30.34 27.78
CA THR A 685 -17.89 30.77 29.19
C THR A 685 -17.37 29.66 30.10
N SER A 686 -16.80 30.03 31.25
CA SER A 686 -16.45 29.09 32.32
C SER A 686 -17.44 29.25 33.47
N ASN A 687 -17.97 28.15 34.01
CA ASN A 687 -18.84 28.22 35.19
C ASN A 687 -18.08 28.55 36.48
N ASN A 688 -16.75 28.43 36.49
CA ASN A 688 -15.89 28.75 37.63
C ASN A 688 -14.53 29.29 37.17
N GLU A 689 -14.48 30.59 36.89
CA GLU A 689 -13.26 31.29 36.48
C GLU A 689 -12.13 31.27 37.52
N SER A 690 -12.40 30.90 38.78
CA SER A 690 -11.32 30.72 39.77
C SER A 690 -10.56 29.40 39.60
N VAL A 691 -11.16 28.40 38.93
CA VAL A 691 -10.55 27.10 38.61
C VAL A 691 -9.94 27.11 37.21
N ALA A 692 -10.67 27.58 36.19
CA ALA A 692 -10.12 27.83 34.85
C ALA A 692 -10.87 28.94 34.12
N THR A 693 -10.14 29.70 33.30
CA THR A 693 -10.71 30.74 32.41
C THR A 693 -10.66 30.28 30.95
N VAL A 694 -11.54 30.79 30.09
CA VAL A 694 -11.56 30.51 28.64
C VAL A 694 -11.63 31.83 27.87
N ASP A 695 -10.80 31.98 26.84
CA ASP A 695 -10.86 33.15 25.95
C ASP A 695 -11.81 32.96 24.76
N ALA A 696 -12.02 34.02 23.98
CA ALA A 696 -12.90 33.99 22.80
C ALA A 696 -12.40 33.05 21.68
N ASN A 697 -11.12 32.67 21.70
CA ASN A 697 -10.56 31.71 20.77
C ASN A 697 -10.71 30.26 21.27
N GLY A 698 -11.18 30.04 22.50
CA GLY A 698 -11.24 28.73 23.13
C GLY A 698 -9.93 28.27 23.76
N LEU A 699 -9.00 29.16 24.07
CA LEU A 699 -7.85 28.81 24.92
C LEU A 699 -8.28 28.85 26.40
N VAL A 700 -8.31 27.67 27.02
CA VAL A 700 -8.59 27.50 28.44
C VAL A 700 -7.29 27.57 29.25
N THR A 701 -7.27 28.30 30.36
CA THR A 701 -6.13 28.39 31.29
C THR A 701 -6.54 27.89 32.66
N GLY A 702 -5.86 26.86 33.18
CA GLY A 702 -6.10 26.32 34.53
C GLY A 702 -5.43 27.19 35.60
N LEU A 703 -6.18 27.56 36.65
CA LEU A 703 -5.73 28.48 37.70
C LEU A 703 -5.61 27.81 39.09
N SER A 704 -6.48 26.86 39.42
CA SER A 704 -6.41 26.10 40.68
C SER A 704 -7.04 24.72 40.52
N ALA A 705 -6.63 23.74 41.32
CA ALA A 705 -7.20 22.40 41.25
C ALA A 705 -8.72 22.39 41.54
N GLY A 706 -9.48 21.63 40.76
CA GLY A 706 -10.93 21.53 40.83
C GLY A 706 -11.57 21.17 39.49
N GLU A 707 -12.86 20.85 39.50
CA GLU A 707 -13.64 20.61 38.28
C GLU A 707 -14.32 21.90 37.82
N VAL A 708 -14.35 22.14 36.51
CA VAL A 708 -14.95 23.32 35.88
C VAL A 708 -15.58 22.93 34.55
N THR A 709 -16.69 23.56 34.19
CA THR A 709 -17.39 23.33 32.93
C THR A 709 -17.23 24.55 32.02
N ILE A 710 -16.66 24.33 30.85
CA ILE A 710 -16.63 25.31 29.76
C ILE A 710 -17.87 25.13 28.90
N THR A 711 -18.64 26.19 28.68
CA THR A 711 -19.89 26.14 27.92
C THR A 711 -19.78 27.02 26.68
N ALA A 712 -20.04 26.44 25.51
CA ALA A 712 -20.28 27.16 24.26
C ALA A 712 -21.77 27.44 24.10
N ILE A 713 -22.15 28.67 23.77
CA ILE A 713 -23.54 29.08 23.60
C ILE A 713 -23.67 29.83 22.27
N SER A 714 -24.62 29.43 21.44
CA SER A 714 -25.01 30.13 20.21
C SER A 714 -25.39 31.60 20.49
N SER A 715 -25.17 32.51 19.53
CA SER A 715 -25.39 33.96 19.77
C SER A 715 -26.84 34.35 20.05
N ASP A 716 -27.80 33.56 19.56
CA ASP A 716 -29.22 33.73 19.87
C ASP A 716 -29.61 33.11 21.23
N GLY A 717 -28.70 32.35 21.86
CA GLY A 717 -28.89 31.67 23.13
C GLY A 717 -29.71 30.39 23.06
N SER A 718 -30.10 29.95 21.86
CA SER A 718 -31.04 28.83 21.68
C SER A 718 -30.41 27.46 21.94
N PHE A 719 -29.10 27.35 21.74
CA PHE A 719 -28.34 26.09 21.83
C PHE A 719 -27.03 26.27 22.60
N SER A 720 -26.60 25.21 23.30
CA SER A 720 -25.36 25.19 24.09
C SER A 720 -24.73 23.80 24.15
N ALA A 721 -23.39 23.75 24.20
CA ALA A 721 -22.62 22.53 24.43
C ALA A 721 -21.59 22.75 25.55
N SER A 722 -21.17 21.68 26.25
CA SER A 722 -20.30 21.78 27.42
C SER A 722 -19.10 20.82 27.38
N SER A 723 -17.96 21.31 27.88
CA SER A 723 -16.73 20.55 28.12
C SER A 723 -16.45 20.52 29.63
N VAL A 724 -16.29 19.33 30.21
CA VAL A 724 -15.99 19.14 31.64
C VAL A 724 -14.48 18.98 31.82
N LEU A 725 -13.87 19.93 32.51
CA LEU A 725 -12.44 19.98 32.73
C LEU A 725 -12.11 19.70 34.20
N THR A 726 -11.17 18.79 34.43
CA THR A 726 -10.57 18.56 35.75
C THR A 726 -9.21 19.22 35.79
N VAL A 727 -9.09 20.28 36.59
CA VAL A 727 -7.80 20.91 36.86
C VAL A 727 -7.13 20.19 38.04
N GLU A 728 -5.91 19.70 37.85
CA GLU A 728 -5.13 19.00 38.89
C GLU A 728 -3.83 19.76 39.21
N GLU A 729 -3.30 19.57 40.43
CA GLU A 729 -1.94 19.99 40.75
C GLU A 729 -0.94 19.24 39.87
N PRO A 730 0.13 19.90 39.37
CA PRO A 730 1.07 19.28 38.45
C PRO A 730 1.88 18.17 39.14
N THR A 731 1.73 16.94 38.67
CA THR A 731 2.60 15.80 39.00
C THR A 731 3.65 15.63 37.91
N GLN A 732 4.84 15.18 38.30
CA GLN A 732 5.91 14.83 37.38
C GLN A 732 5.76 13.36 36.96
N PRO A 733 6.21 12.98 35.74
CA PRO A 733 6.22 11.59 35.33
C PRO A 733 6.97 10.74 36.37
N SER A 734 6.46 9.56 36.71
CA SER A 734 7.10 8.64 37.64
C SER A 734 6.74 7.18 37.33
N ILE A 735 7.61 6.27 37.75
CA ILE A 735 7.35 4.84 37.77
C ILE A 735 8.03 4.24 38.99
N ARG A 736 7.34 3.33 39.69
CA ARG A 736 7.89 2.61 40.84
C ARG A 736 7.39 1.17 40.87
N PHE A 737 8.19 0.28 41.46
CA PHE A 737 7.72 -1.06 41.82
C PHE A 737 6.67 -0.99 42.93
N ASP A 738 5.79 -1.98 42.96
CA ASP A 738 4.92 -2.27 44.10
C ASP A 738 5.75 -2.54 45.37
N ASP A 739 6.75 -3.42 45.25
CA ASP A 739 7.75 -3.69 46.28
C ASP A 739 9.06 -4.12 45.59
N ALA A 740 10.06 -3.24 45.58
CA ALA A 740 11.35 -3.54 44.95
C ALA A 740 12.11 -4.69 45.65
N GLN A 741 11.92 -4.87 46.96
CA GLN A 741 12.64 -5.87 47.73
C GLN A 741 12.20 -7.29 47.37
N LYS A 742 10.89 -7.47 47.14
CA LYS A 742 10.26 -8.71 46.65
C LYS A 742 11.00 -9.30 45.45
N TYR A 743 11.41 -8.47 44.49
CA TYR A 743 12.06 -8.94 43.27
C TYR A 743 13.51 -9.39 43.50
N THR A 744 14.20 -8.81 44.48
CA THR A 744 15.61 -9.13 44.77
C THR A 744 15.82 -10.22 45.82
N SER A 745 14.81 -10.51 46.65
CA SER A 745 14.90 -11.56 47.69
C SER A 745 14.23 -12.88 47.30
N THR A 746 13.65 -12.96 46.10
CA THR A 746 12.99 -14.17 45.58
C THR A 746 13.92 -14.85 44.58
N GLU A 747 14.05 -16.17 44.71
CA GLU A 747 14.67 -17.02 43.70
C GLU A 747 13.59 -17.50 42.72
N TYR A 748 13.78 -17.23 41.43
CA TYR A 748 12.84 -17.61 40.38
C TYR A 748 13.39 -18.78 39.58
N LEU A 749 12.63 -19.84 39.38
CA LEU A 749 13.14 -21.02 38.66
C LEU A 749 13.11 -20.77 37.14
N SER A 750 14.18 -21.16 36.45
CA SER A 750 14.21 -21.25 34.99
C SER A 750 13.03 -22.11 34.49
N GLY A 751 12.45 -21.80 33.33
CA GLY A 751 11.26 -22.49 32.82
C GLY A 751 9.90 -21.99 33.32
N ASN A 752 9.84 -21.19 34.39
CA ASN A 752 8.60 -20.55 34.89
C ASN A 752 8.43 -19.11 34.33
N SER A 753 7.58 -18.29 34.96
CA SER A 753 7.47 -16.86 34.72
C SER A 753 7.68 -16.04 36.01
N MET A 754 8.09 -14.78 35.83
CA MET A 754 8.24 -13.79 36.88
C MET A 754 7.17 -12.71 36.74
N GLN A 755 6.22 -12.66 37.69
CA GLN A 755 5.20 -11.61 37.74
C GLN A 755 5.77 -10.31 38.31
N ILE A 756 5.64 -9.20 37.59
CA ILE A 756 6.14 -7.89 38.01
C ILE A 756 5.02 -6.87 37.93
N THR A 757 4.86 -6.07 39.00
CA THR A 757 3.88 -4.98 39.08
C THR A 757 4.60 -3.64 39.24
N THR A 758 4.16 -2.63 38.47
CA THR A 758 4.61 -1.24 38.64
C THR A 758 3.42 -0.28 38.66
N GLU A 759 3.58 0.79 39.43
CA GLU A 759 2.69 1.95 39.41
C GLU A 759 3.34 3.05 38.57
N TYR A 760 2.62 3.58 37.59
CA TYR A 760 3.10 4.63 36.69
C TYR A 760 2.24 5.88 36.74
N ASP A 761 2.86 7.02 36.48
CA ASP A 761 2.23 8.32 36.23
C ASP A 761 3.00 8.99 35.09
N ALA A 762 2.32 9.38 34.01
CA ALA A 762 2.89 10.09 32.87
C ALA A 762 3.05 11.60 33.14
N GLY A 763 2.61 12.09 34.30
CA GLY A 763 2.56 13.50 34.67
C GLY A 763 1.23 14.14 34.28
N THR A 764 0.76 15.11 35.07
CA THR A 764 -0.54 15.77 34.84
C THR A 764 -0.65 16.37 33.44
N GLY A 765 -1.72 16.03 32.72
CA GLY A 765 -1.98 16.52 31.36
C GLY A 765 -1.18 15.80 30.27
N PHE A 766 -0.47 14.73 30.63
CA PHE A 766 0.23 13.86 29.68
C PHE A 766 -0.24 12.42 29.85
N GLU A 767 -0.15 11.68 28.75
CA GLU A 767 -0.48 10.26 28.68
C GLU A 767 0.78 9.42 28.43
N VAL A 768 0.73 8.13 28.75
CA VAL A 768 1.77 7.16 28.34
C VAL A 768 1.81 7.06 26.82
N SER A 769 3.00 7.28 26.26
CA SER A 769 3.27 7.27 24.83
C SER A 769 3.44 5.84 24.29
N ALA A 770 2.96 5.61 23.06
CA ALA A 770 3.23 4.39 22.30
C ALA A 770 4.72 4.22 21.90
N GLY A 771 5.58 5.22 22.12
CA GLY A 771 6.99 5.19 21.72
C GLY A 771 7.85 4.10 22.38
N LEU A 772 7.35 3.45 23.45
CA LEU A 772 7.94 2.24 24.04
C LEU A 772 7.00 1.02 23.98
N GLY A 773 5.88 1.13 23.26
CA GLY A 773 4.80 0.14 23.22
C GLY A 773 3.92 0.11 24.47
N GLY A 774 4.10 1.05 25.42
CA GLY A 774 3.42 1.09 26.72
C GLY A 774 4.40 1.11 27.90
N VAL A 775 4.08 0.44 29.00
CA VAL A 775 5.06 0.19 30.09
C VAL A 775 5.94 -0.99 29.69
N ASN A 776 7.23 -0.73 29.48
CA ASN A 776 8.17 -1.68 28.92
C ASN A 776 9.05 -2.30 30.01
N TYR A 777 8.97 -3.62 30.15
CA TYR A 777 9.68 -4.43 31.14
C TYR A 777 10.78 -5.24 30.46
N LEU A 778 11.98 -5.20 31.01
CA LEU A 778 13.15 -5.91 30.47
C LEU A 778 13.87 -6.61 31.62
N LEU A 779 13.94 -7.94 31.57
CA LEU A 779 14.90 -8.70 32.36
C LEU A 779 16.18 -8.85 31.55
N ARG A 780 17.25 -8.21 32.01
CA ARG A 780 18.51 -8.10 31.27
C ARG A 780 19.56 -9.03 31.85
N HIS A 781 20.19 -9.84 31.01
CA HIS A 781 21.43 -10.52 31.35
C HIS A 781 22.60 -9.55 31.12
N MET A 782 23.36 -9.27 32.16
CA MET A 782 24.40 -8.26 32.19
C MET A 782 25.77 -8.91 32.38
N ALA A 783 26.76 -8.41 31.64
CA ALA A 783 28.16 -8.70 31.90
C ALA A 783 28.67 -7.94 33.14
N SER A 784 29.81 -8.37 33.69
CA SER A 784 30.46 -7.73 34.85
C SER A 784 30.83 -6.25 34.64
N ASN A 785 30.96 -5.82 33.38
CA ASN A 785 31.20 -4.43 33.00
C ASN A 785 29.91 -3.63 32.72
N TRP A 786 28.73 -4.14 33.10
CA TRP A 786 27.41 -3.54 32.89
C TRP A 786 26.99 -3.42 31.40
N THR A 787 27.58 -4.21 30.52
CA THR A 787 27.10 -4.35 29.14
C THR A 787 25.93 -5.35 29.10
N VAL A 788 24.87 -5.01 28.38
CA VAL A 788 23.74 -5.92 28.15
C VAL A 788 24.19 -7.05 27.21
N MET A 789 24.02 -8.30 27.65
CA MET A 789 24.31 -9.50 26.86
C MET A 789 23.07 -10.00 26.13
N SER A 790 21.92 -10.04 26.82
CA SER A 790 20.61 -10.37 26.25
C SER A 790 19.48 -9.75 27.07
N ASP A 791 18.30 -9.59 26.46
CA ASP A 791 17.08 -9.07 27.10
C ASP A 791 15.91 -10.05 26.88
N VAL A 792 15.14 -10.30 27.93
CA VAL A 792 13.78 -10.84 27.83
C VAL A 792 12.78 -9.73 28.14
N GLY A 793 11.94 -9.39 27.16
CA GLY A 793 11.08 -8.22 27.22
C GLY A 793 9.59 -8.52 27.14
N VAL A 794 8.79 -7.83 27.95
CA VAL A 794 7.32 -7.80 27.88
C VAL A 794 6.86 -6.36 27.99
N THR A 795 5.77 -6.01 27.30
CA THR A 795 5.23 -4.64 27.32
C THR A 795 3.74 -4.66 27.59
N ASP A 796 3.29 -3.84 28.55
CA ASP A 796 1.87 -3.59 28.77
C ASP A 796 1.42 -2.39 27.91
N SER A 797 0.76 -2.71 26.80
CA SER A 797 0.21 -1.71 25.87
C SER A 797 -1.09 -1.09 26.35
N SER A 798 -1.77 -1.68 27.34
CA SER A 798 -3.04 -1.15 27.87
C SER A 798 -2.86 0.20 28.58
N ALA A 799 -1.63 0.53 28.98
CA ALA A 799 -1.27 1.81 29.56
C ALA A 799 -1.27 2.98 28.56
N ILE A 800 -1.15 2.72 27.25
CA ILE A 800 -1.06 3.78 26.23
C ILE A 800 -2.33 4.65 26.27
N GLY A 801 -2.15 5.97 26.28
CA GLY A 801 -3.27 6.92 26.35
C GLY A 801 -3.79 7.17 27.77
N LEU A 802 -3.25 6.50 28.79
CA LEU A 802 -3.60 6.74 30.19
C LEU A 802 -2.57 7.63 30.87
N GLN A 803 -3.02 8.53 31.76
CA GLN A 803 -2.11 9.34 32.59
C GLN A 803 -1.46 8.50 33.68
N LYS A 804 -2.21 7.71 34.44
CA LYS A 804 -1.71 6.94 35.59
C LYS A 804 -2.40 5.59 35.71
N GLY A 805 -1.69 4.61 36.26
CA GLY A 805 -2.23 3.27 36.43
C GLY A 805 -1.29 2.29 37.10
N VAL A 806 -1.73 1.05 37.17
CA VAL A 806 -0.95 -0.10 37.64
C VAL A 806 -0.79 -1.06 36.46
N SER A 807 0.44 -1.47 36.18
CA SER A 807 0.77 -2.42 35.13
C SER A 807 1.37 -3.68 35.75
N THR A 808 0.82 -4.85 35.40
CA THR A 808 1.28 -6.16 35.88
C THR A 808 1.54 -7.07 34.68
N VAL A 809 2.75 -7.63 34.57
CA VAL A 809 3.15 -8.52 33.47
C VAL A 809 3.86 -9.77 33.99
N GLU A 810 3.87 -10.83 33.19
CA GLU A 810 4.62 -12.07 33.42
C GLU A 810 5.81 -12.13 32.45
N ILE A 811 7.04 -12.08 32.95
CA ILE A 811 8.25 -12.29 32.11
C ILE A 811 8.58 -13.78 32.08
N PRO A 812 8.66 -14.43 30.89
CA PRO A 812 9.03 -15.84 30.80
C PRO A 812 10.52 -16.03 31.15
N LEU A 813 10.83 -17.10 31.89
CA LEU A 813 12.20 -17.43 32.33
C LEU A 813 12.73 -18.72 31.67
N ALA A 814 11.99 -19.29 30.72
CA ALA A 814 12.40 -20.48 30.00
C ALA A 814 13.70 -20.26 29.20
N GLY A 815 14.63 -21.21 29.30
CA GLY A 815 15.93 -21.15 28.61
C GLY A 815 16.94 -20.17 29.22
N LEU A 816 16.62 -19.52 30.35
CA LEU A 816 17.59 -18.67 31.05
C LEU A 816 18.56 -19.52 31.88
N THR A 817 19.84 -19.19 31.79
CA THR A 817 20.90 -19.82 32.58
C THR A 817 20.70 -19.51 34.07
N PRO A 818 20.68 -20.51 34.96
CA PRO A 818 20.65 -20.29 36.41
C PRO A 818 21.77 -19.34 36.85
N SER A 819 21.49 -18.51 37.84
CA SER A 819 22.40 -17.48 38.33
C SER A 819 23.69 -18.03 38.93
N GLU A 820 23.68 -19.27 39.41
CA GLU A 820 24.88 -19.97 39.87
C GLU A 820 25.79 -20.45 38.73
N ASP A 821 25.22 -20.65 37.54
CA ASP A 821 25.92 -21.13 36.34
C ASP A 821 26.41 -19.98 35.44
N LEU A 822 26.08 -18.73 35.79
CA LEU A 822 26.57 -17.55 35.07
C LEU A 822 28.09 -17.40 35.24
N ASN A 823 28.77 -16.88 34.20
CA ASN A 823 30.21 -16.66 34.29
C ASN A 823 30.52 -15.63 35.40
N ASN A 824 31.72 -15.71 35.96
CA ASN A 824 32.13 -14.90 37.11
C ASN A 824 31.92 -13.39 36.87
N GLY A 825 30.93 -12.82 37.57
CA GLY A 825 30.56 -11.40 37.53
C GLY A 825 29.40 -11.05 36.57
N GLU A 826 28.85 -12.00 35.82
CA GLU A 826 27.59 -11.82 35.09
C GLU A 826 26.39 -11.88 36.04
N PHE A 827 25.27 -11.25 35.66
CA PHE A 827 24.07 -11.20 36.49
C PHE A 827 22.78 -10.79 35.77
N TYR A 828 21.61 -11.02 36.38
CA TYR A 828 20.33 -10.53 35.87
C TYR A 828 19.88 -9.22 36.54
N PHE A 829 19.45 -8.26 35.72
CA PHE A 829 19.03 -6.90 36.07
C PHE A 829 17.62 -6.62 35.54
N LEU A 830 16.66 -6.39 36.43
CA LEU A 830 15.31 -5.99 36.02
C LEU A 830 15.27 -4.48 35.76
N PHE A 831 14.83 -4.09 34.57
CA PHE A 831 14.72 -2.71 34.13
C PHE A 831 13.34 -2.43 33.54
N VAL A 832 12.57 -1.54 34.17
CA VAL A 832 11.25 -1.14 33.70
C VAL A 832 11.24 0.34 33.35
N ARG A 833 10.63 0.71 32.23
CA ARG A 833 10.56 2.09 31.75
C ARG A 833 9.21 2.43 31.16
N VAL A 834 8.83 3.70 31.32
CA VAL A 834 7.63 4.30 30.73
C VAL A 834 7.99 5.65 30.13
N ARG A 835 7.40 5.98 28.98
CA ARG A 835 7.61 7.25 28.30
C ARG A 835 6.33 8.06 28.33
N SER A 836 6.42 9.28 28.86
CA SER A 836 5.34 10.26 28.80
C SER A 836 5.27 10.88 27.40
N SER A 837 4.07 11.29 26.99
CA SER A 837 3.83 12.13 25.80
C SER A 837 4.49 13.51 25.90
N SER A 838 4.95 13.93 27.09
CA SER A 838 5.87 15.07 27.24
C SER A 838 7.25 14.84 26.62
N GLY A 839 7.57 13.58 26.27
CA GLY A 839 8.87 13.14 25.76
C GLY A 839 9.78 12.57 26.85
N GLU A 840 9.50 12.82 28.13
CA GLU A 840 10.32 12.33 29.24
C GLU A 840 10.15 10.82 29.46
N THR A 841 11.24 10.12 29.77
CA THR A 841 11.23 8.69 30.09
C THR A 841 11.65 8.47 31.53
N LYS A 842 10.83 7.77 32.30
CA LYS A 842 11.13 7.34 33.67
C LYS A 842 11.39 5.85 33.70
N ASN A 843 12.26 5.44 34.60
CA ASN A 843 12.64 4.05 34.77
C ASN A 843 12.82 3.71 36.23
N VAL A 844 12.66 2.42 36.54
CA VAL A 844 12.93 1.82 37.83
C VAL A 844 13.62 0.48 37.60
N SER A 845 14.50 0.09 38.51
CA SER A 845 15.32 -1.12 38.35
C SER A 845 15.52 -1.90 39.64
N ALA A 846 15.65 -3.22 39.54
CA ALA A 846 15.92 -4.12 40.66
C ALA A 846 17.05 -5.10 40.30
N TYR A 847 17.97 -5.32 41.25
CA TYR A 847 19.19 -6.13 41.08
C TYR A 847 19.77 -6.55 42.45
N PRO A 848 20.31 -7.78 42.60
CA PRO A 848 20.28 -8.91 41.66
C PRO A 848 18.92 -9.58 41.57
N ILE A 849 18.61 -10.13 40.38
CA ILE A 849 17.52 -11.09 40.19
C ILE A 849 18.13 -12.49 40.20
N SER A 850 17.67 -13.35 41.10
CA SER A 850 18.19 -14.71 41.26
C SER A 850 17.34 -15.68 40.45
N ILE A 851 17.96 -16.37 39.49
CA ILE A 851 17.35 -17.44 38.69
C ILE A 851 17.90 -18.80 39.16
N GLY A 852 17.06 -19.70 39.66
CA GLY A 852 17.43 -21.06 40.07
C GLY A 852 17.14 -22.10 38.96
N GLN A 853 17.62 -23.33 39.13
CA GLN A 853 17.37 -24.43 38.20
C GLN A 853 15.93 -24.98 38.31
N SER A 854 15.29 -25.27 37.18
CA SER A 854 13.96 -25.93 37.14
C SER A 854 14.05 -27.40 37.57
N GLU A 855 13.12 -27.88 38.40
CA GLU A 855 13.03 -29.32 38.74
C GLU A 855 12.29 -30.17 37.67
N ASN A 856 11.83 -29.61 36.53
CA ASN A 856 10.97 -30.34 35.57
C ASN A 856 11.23 -30.06 34.08
N GLU A 857 12.49 -30.09 33.62
CA GLU A 857 12.80 -30.31 32.20
C GLU A 857 13.35 -31.72 32.02
N ILE A 858 12.51 -32.63 31.53
CA ILE A 858 12.96 -33.96 31.11
C ILE A 858 13.41 -33.83 29.65
N GLU A 859 14.72 -33.63 29.47
CA GLU A 859 15.37 -33.57 28.17
C GLU A 859 15.25 -34.91 27.42
N PRO A 860 14.77 -34.93 26.17
CA PRO A 860 14.74 -36.15 25.38
C PRO A 860 16.16 -36.63 25.04
N GLY A 861 16.38 -37.95 25.12
CA GLY A 861 17.71 -38.52 24.94
C GLY A 861 17.70 -40.03 24.70
N LEU A 862 18.81 -40.52 24.15
CA LEU A 862 19.07 -41.94 23.96
C LEU A 862 20.56 -42.20 24.22
N SER A 863 20.88 -43.11 25.15
CA SER A 863 22.26 -43.46 25.49
C SER A 863 22.40 -44.96 25.75
N LEU A 864 23.55 -45.55 25.41
CA LEU A 864 23.85 -46.94 25.80
C LEU A 864 23.99 -47.03 27.32
N ASP A 865 23.74 -48.21 27.87
CA ASP A 865 23.89 -48.47 29.30
C ASP A 865 25.34 -48.37 29.79
N ASP A 866 26.28 -48.97 29.04
CA ASP A 866 27.71 -48.98 29.36
C ASP A 866 28.54 -49.06 28.07
N GLU A 867 28.95 -47.90 27.55
CA GLU A 867 29.75 -47.83 26.31
C GLU A 867 31.12 -48.49 26.42
N ASP A 868 31.75 -48.43 27.61
CA ASP A 868 33.09 -48.97 27.84
C ASP A 868 33.06 -50.50 27.87
N LYS A 869 32.00 -51.11 28.40
CA LYS A 869 31.76 -52.57 28.34
C LYS A 869 31.80 -53.07 26.90
N TYR A 870 31.13 -52.40 25.98
CA TYR A 870 31.04 -52.85 24.58
C TYR A 870 32.35 -52.68 23.80
N ARG A 871 33.20 -51.71 24.16
CA ARG A 871 34.52 -51.49 23.53
C ARG A 871 35.60 -52.43 24.06
N SER A 872 35.54 -52.73 25.35
CA SER A 872 36.59 -53.49 26.07
C SER A 872 36.37 -55.00 26.05
N THR A 873 35.13 -55.46 25.87
CA THR A 873 34.81 -56.89 25.82
C THR A 873 35.15 -57.47 24.44
N LEU A 874 35.77 -58.65 24.44
CA LEU A 874 35.96 -59.46 23.22
C LEU A 874 34.77 -60.40 23.09
N TYR A 875 34.09 -60.36 21.95
CA TYR A 875 32.90 -61.18 21.69
C TYR A 875 33.25 -62.31 20.72
N ASN A 876 32.87 -63.55 21.03
CA ASN A 876 33.13 -64.66 20.10
C ASN A 876 32.15 -64.61 18.93
N ASN A 877 32.61 -64.95 17.72
CA ASN A 877 31.79 -64.94 16.51
C ASN A 877 30.79 -66.12 16.37
N ASP A 878 30.58 -66.87 17.44
CA ASP A 878 29.55 -67.90 17.63
C ASP A 878 28.53 -67.54 18.74
N SER A 879 28.56 -66.28 19.22
CA SER A 879 27.72 -65.78 20.33
C SER A 879 26.76 -64.66 19.92
N THR A 880 26.06 -64.06 20.90
CA THR A 880 25.27 -62.83 20.72
C THR A 880 25.92 -61.64 21.43
N LEU A 881 25.72 -60.45 20.88
CA LEU A 881 26.02 -59.18 21.52
C LEU A 881 24.72 -58.62 22.12
N ASP A 882 24.55 -58.77 23.42
CA ASP A 882 23.40 -58.24 24.15
C ASP A 882 23.63 -56.76 24.50
N VAL A 883 22.76 -55.89 24.00
CA VAL A 883 22.85 -54.44 24.13
C VAL A 883 21.65 -53.86 24.84
N SER A 884 21.88 -52.78 25.58
CA SER A 884 20.86 -52.03 26.29
C SER A 884 21.05 -50.53 26.10
N ALA A 885 19.96 -49.78 25.96
CA ALA A 885 19.96 -48.33 25.88
C ALA A 885 18.83 -47.70 26.70
N TYR A 886 19.14 -46.65 27.43
CA TYR A 886 18.17 -45.79 28.10
C TYR A 886 17.61 -44.77 27.12
N PHE A 887 16.29 -44.66 27.05
CA PHE A 887 15.60 -43.68 26.21
C PHE A 887 14.66 -42.80 27.03
N GLU A 888 14.49 -41.56 26.56
CA GLU A 888 13.53 -40.58 27.03
C GLU A 888 13.01 -39.78 25.81
N ALA A 889 11.71 -39.82 25.57
CA ALA A 889 11.07 -39.26 24.39
C ALA A 889 10.79 -37.75 24.52
N GLY A 890 10.96 -37.20 25.72
CA GLY A 890 10.75 -35.78 26.04
C GLY A 890 9.38 -35.53 26.64
N ALA A 891 9.22 -34.36 27.26
CA ALA A 891 7.99 -34.01 27.98
C ALA A 891 6.73 -34.13 27.10
N GLY A 892 5.82 -35.03 27.49
CA GLY A 892 4.54 -35.26 26.82
C GLY A 892 4.61 -36.08 25.53
N GLN A 893 5.77 -36.66 25.21
CA GLN A 893 5.99 -37.48 24.02
C GLN A 893 6.28 -38.95 24.37
N THR A 894 6.19 -39.85 23.38
CA THR A 894 6.51 -41.28 23.55
C THR A 894 7.25 -41.85 22.33
N VAL A 895 7.90 -43.01 22.46
CA VAL A 895 8.55 -43.69 21.33
C VAL A 895 7.52 -44.15 20.29
N SER A 896 7.71 -43.75 19.04
CA SER A 896 6.87 -44.08 17.89
C SER A 896 7.09 -45.51 17.40
N SER A 897 6.04 -46.10 16.83
CA SER A 897 6.10 -47.43 16.19
C SER A 897 6.78 -47.43 14.82
N GLN A 898 7.13 -46.25 14.27
CA GLN A 898 7.65 -46.11 12.90
C GLN A 898 8.95 -46.90 12.63
N LEU A 899 9.83 -47.06 13.62
CA LEU A 899 11.05 -47.86 13.51
C LEU A 899 10.93 -49.27 14.12
N GLY A 900 9.74 -49.64 14.61
CA GLY A 900 9.55 -50.87 15.37
C GLY A 900 10.04 -50.78 16.82
N GLY A 901 10.19 -49.57 17.38
CA GLY A 901 10.71 -49.29 18.72
C GLY A 901 12.09 -48.65 18.69
N VAL A 902 12.90 -48.87 19.73
CA VAL A 902 14.32 -48.50 19.71
C VAL A 902 15.07 -49.55 18.89
N LYS A 903 15.78 -49.11 17.84
CA LYS A 903 16.46 -49.98 16.89
C LYS A 903 17.97 -49.88 17.03
N PHE A 904 18.63 -51.01 17.26
CA PHE A 904 20.07 -51.18 17.41
C PHE A 904 20.71 -51.71 16.12
N PHE A 905 21.94 -51.28 15.86
CA PHE A 905 22.71 -51.58 14.67
C PHE A 905 24.15 -51.93 15.04
N LEU A 906 24.65 -53.09 14.61
CA LEU A 906 26.08 -53.37 14.55
C LEU A 906 26.51 -53.38 13.08
N ARG A 907 27.35 -52.42 12.70
CA ARG A 907 27.69 -52.12 11.30
C ARG A 907 29.18 -52.24 11.05
N GLU A 908 29.57 -52.94 10.00
CA GLU A 908 30.94 -52.93 9.48
C GLU A 908 31.20 -51.64 8.69
N MET A 909 32.20 -50.87 9.11
CA MET A 909 32.63 -49.61 8.50
C MET A 909 34.07 -49.70 8.01
N ASP A 910 34.39 -49.00 6.92
CA ASP A 910 35.80 -48.75 6.56
C ASP A 910 36.46 -47.68 7.46
N GLN A 911 37.79 -47.60 7.41
CA GLN A 911 38.59 -46.61 8.15
C GLN A 911 38.22 -45.15 7.89
N THR A 912 37.52 -44.86 6.79
CA THR A 912 37.11 -43.50 6.43
C THR A 912 35.75 -43.11 7.00
N TRP A 913 35.05 -44.05 7.66
CA TRP A 913 33.69 -43.89 8.16
C TRP A 913 32.65 -43.56 7.07
N SER A 914 33.01 -43.70 5.79
CA SER A 914 32.17 -43.22 4.68
C SER A 914 31.40 -44.35 3.97
N ARG A 915 31.83 -45.60 4.13
CA ARG A 915 31.20 -46.77 3.50
C ARG A 915 30.90 -47.86 4.53
N SER A 916 29.68 -48.38 4.48
CA SER A 916 29.23 -49.54 5.25
C SER A 916 29.13 -50.79 4.37
N PHE A 917 29.42 -51.96 4.93
CA PHE A 917 29.45 -53.22 4.17
C PHE A 917 28.37 -54.20 4.62
N HIS A 918 28.24 -54.43 5.92
CA HIS A 918 27.23 -55.33 6.51
C HIS A 918 26.66 -54.73 7.79
N ASP A 919 25.34 -54.89 7.96
CA ASP A 919 24.60 -54.44 9.14
C ASP A 919 23.85 -55.60 9.78
N ILE A 920 23.91 -55.66 11.10
CA ILE A 920 23.00 -56.46 11.92
C ILE A 920 22.08 -55.51 12.67
N ILE A 921 20.78 -55.70 12.49
CA ILE A 921 19.76 -54.78 12.96
C ILE A 921 18.72 -55.54 13.75
N VAL A 922 18.50 -55.12 15.00
CA VAL A 922 17.46 -55.67 15.88
C VAL A 922 16.72 -54.50 16.54
N SER A 923 15.41 -54.62 16.72
CA SER A 923 14.59 -53.59 17.37
C SER A 923 13.91 -54.14 18.61
N ASP A 924 13.80 -53.31 19.65
CA ASP A 924 12.98 -53.61 20.83
C ASP A 924 11.60 -52.95 20.69
N PRO A 925 10.56 -53.71 20.31
CA PRO A 925 9.21 -53.17 20.19
C PRO A 925 8.58 -52.80 21.54
N ASN A 926 9.14 -53.26 22.68
CA ASN A 926 8.58 -52.96 24.00
C ASN A 926 8.79 -51.50 24.42
N ALA A 927 9.62 -50.74 23.71
CA ALA A 927 9.81 -49.31 23.92
C ALA A 927 8.64 -48.47 23.38
N ILE A 928 7.89 -48.98 22.38
CA ILE A 928 6.82 -48.21 21.70
C ILE A 928 5.76 -47.74 22.70
N GLY A 929 5.38 -46.47 22.62
CA GLY A 929 4.36 -45.84 23.45
C GLY A 929 4.80 -45.51 24.87
N LYS A 930 6.07 -45.73 25.23
CA LYS A 930 6.65 -45.30 26.51
C LYS A 930 7.35 -43.95 26.34
N GLN A 931 7.25 -43.12 27.38
CA GLN A 931 7.96 -41.85 27.45
C GLN A 931 9.44 -42.08 27.77
N SER A 932 9.76 -42.86 28.81
CA SER A 932 11.12 -43.35 29.08
C SER A 932 11.17 -44.84 29.43
N GLY A 933 12.38 -45.39 29.35
CA GLY A 933 12.69 -46.74 29.79
C GLY A 933 14.05 -47.22 29.30
N THR A 934 14.27 -48.51 29.47
CA THR A 934 15.45 -49.22 28.94
C THR A 934 14.98 -50.13 27.82
N ALA A 935 15.63 -50.04 26.66
CA ALA A 935 15.41 -50.91 25.52
C ALA A 935 16.55 -51.92 25.41
N GLU A 936 16.23 -53.19 25.15
CA GLU A 936 17.21 -54.28 25.15
C GLU A 936 17.08 -55.13 23.87
N ALA A 937 18.22 -55.55 23.31
CA ALA A 937 18.27 -56.40 22.12
C ALA A 937 19.51 -57.31 22.12
N SER A 938 19.39 -58.51 21.54
CA SER A 938 20.49 -59.44 21.33
C SER A 938 20.85 -59.52 19.85
N LEU A 939 22.02 -59.00 19.46
CA LEU A 939 22.50 -59.03 18.07
C LEU A 939 23.27 -60.33 17.81
N PRO A 940 22.83 -61.20 16.89
CA PRO A 940 23.53 -62.46 16.62
C PRO A 940 24.85 -62.22 15.90
N LEU A 941 25.96 -62.77 16.42
CA LEU A 941 27.30 -62.64 15.81
C LEU A 941 27.70 -63.82 14.91
N ASN A 942 26.83 -64.82 14.82
CA ASN A 942 27.05 -66.01 14.02
C ASN A 942 27.31 -65.66 12.54
N ASN A 943 28.40 -66.17 11.99
CA ASN A 943 28.89 -65.91 10.62
C ASN A 943 29.41 -64.48 10.37
N ILE A 944 29.68 -63.71 11.41
CA ILE A 944 30.45 -62.47 11.29
C ILE A 944 31.96 -62.80 11.25
N LEU A 945 32.71 -62.10 10.40
CA LEU A 945 34.17 -62.21 10.36
C LEU A 945 34.74 -61.64 11.67
N PRO A 946 35.64 -62.38 12.37
CA PRO A 946 36.39 -61.81 13.48
C PRO A 946 37.10 -60.51 13.07
N SER A 947 37.24 -59.57 13.98
CA SER A 947 37.81 -58.25 13.74
C SER A 947 39.22 -58.31 13.12
N GLU A 948 40.03 -59.33 13.45
CA GLU A 948 41.36 -59.54 12.84
C GLU A 948 41.30 -60.04 11.38
N ALA A 949 40.17 -60.62 10.97
CA ALA A 949 39.93 -61.11 9.61
C ALA A 949 39.25 -60.07 8.71
N LEU A 950 38.94 -58.88 9.24
CA LEU A 950 38.42 -57.77 8.46
C LEU A 950 39.50 -57.19 7.52
N PRO A 951 39.10 -56.59 6.38
CA PRO A 951 40.04 -55.84 5.54
C PRO A 951 40.77 -54.74 6.33
N GLU A 952 42.02 -54.44 5.96
CA GLU A 952 42.85 -53.49 6.69
C GLU A 952 42.14 -52.14 6.89
N GLY A 953 41.98 -51.74 8.14
CA GLY A 953 41.31 -50.50 8.56
C GLY A 953 39.80 -50.60 8.76
N HIS A 954 39.16 -51.74 8.46
CA HIS A 954 37.73 -51.93 8.76
C HIS A 954 37.50 -52.23 10.25
N PHE A 955 36.31 -51.88 10.76
CA PHE A 955 35.90 -52.14 12.15
C PHE A 955 34.37 -52.25 12.29
N TYR A 956 33.90 -52.80 13.41
CA TYR A 956 32.48 -52.82 13.76
C TYR A 956 32.08 -51.63 14.65
N PHE A 957 30.96 -50.99 14.30
CA PHE A 957 30.38 -49.81 14.93
C PHE A 957 28.96 -50.10 15.42
N LEU A 958 28.72 -49.94 16.72
CA LEU A 958 27.41 -50.16 17.37
C LEU A 958 26.71 -48.82 17.62
N PHE A 959 25.46 -48.67 17.18
CA PHE A 959 24.64 -47.49 17.49
C PHE A 959 23.15 -47.86 17.59
N ALA A 960 22.32 -46.95 18.12
CA ALA A 960 20.88 -47.15 18.21
C ALA A 960 20.09 -45.86 17.91
N GLN A 961 18.81 -46.00 17.57
CA GLN A 961 17.92 -44.86 17.33
C GLN A 961 16.43 -45.15 17.56
N PHE A 962 15.65 -44.10 17.84
CA PHE A 962 14.19 -44.13 17.83
C PHE A 962 13.58 -42.82 17.29
N ILE A 963 12.29 -42.83 16.95
CA ILE A 963 11.52 -41.63 16.55
C ILE A 963 10.52 -41.32 17.65
N SER A 964 10.45 -40.09 18.15
CA SER A 964 9.45 -39.63 19.12
C SER A 964 8.13 -39.27 18.43
N THR A 965 7.02 -39.20 19.17
CA THR A 965 5.67 -38.94 18.61
C THR A 965 5.52 -37.56 17.97
N ASP A 966 6.41 -36.61 18.26
CA ASP A 966 6.51 -35.31 17.59
C ASP A 966 7.18 -35.38 16.20
N GLY A 967 7.73 -36.54 15.84
CA GLY A 967 8.43 -36.79 14.58
C GLY A 967 9.96 -36.62 14.66
N THR A 968 10.51 -36.20 15.80
CA THR A 968 11.95 -36.01 15.98
C THR A 968 12.66 -37.36 16.13
N THR A 969 13.77 -37.56 15.41
CA THR A 969 14.58 -38.79 15.50
C THR A 969 15.76 -38.59 16.44
N TYR A 970 15.90 -39.46 17.43
CA TYR A 970 16.99 -39.45 18.41
C TYR A 970 17.91 -40.64 18.16
N ASN A 971 19.22 -40.37 18.08
CA ASN A 971 20.25 -41.36 17.76
C ASN A 971 21.37 -41.31 18.81
N ILE A 972 21.95 -42.47 19.10
CA ILE A 972 23.22 -42.55 19.84
C ILE A 972 24.35 -42.21 18.86
N GLN A 973 25.36 -41.44 19.32
CA GLN A 973 26.55 -41.14 18.50
C GLN A 973 27.35 -42.39 18.09
N GLY A 974 27.08 -43.54 18.74
CA GLY A 974 27.59 -44.86 18.42
C GLY A 974 29.04 -45.09 18.86
N ILE A 975 29.43 -46.35 18.94
CA ILE A 975 30.71 -46.78 19.52
C ILE A 975 31.47 -47.75 18.60
N ALA A 976 32.79 -47.56 18.52
CA ALA A 976 33.71 -48.42 17.76
C ALA A 976 35.15 -48.34 18.28
N PRO A 977 35.96 -49.42 18.18
CA PRO A 977 35.57 -50.71 17.62
C PRO A 977 34.84 -51.58 18.65
N VAL A 978 33.86 -52.37 18.18
CA VAL A 978 33.41 -53.58 18.89
C VAL A 978 34.26 -54.74 18.41
N ASN A 979 34.96 -55.41 19.34
CA ASN A 979 35.97 -56.40 19.02
C ASN A 979 35.37 -57.80 19.03
N ILE A 980 35.31 -58.43 17.84
CA ILE A 980 34.83 -59.80 17.66
C ILE A 980 36.04 -60.70 17.42
N ILE A 981 36.17 -61.77 18.19
CA ILE A 981 37.29 -62.73 18.10
C ILE A 981 36.80 -64.11 17.66
N ALA A 982 37.73 -64.92 17.15
CA ALA A 982 37.49 -66.34 16.94
C ALA A 982 37.52 -67.07 18.30
N SER A 983 36.58 -67.98 18.57
CA SER A 983 36.54 -68.72 19.83
C SER A 983 37.76 -69.68 19.97
N SER A 984 38.35 -69.75 21.18
CA SER A 984 39.55 -70.54 21.51
C SER A 984 39.22 -71.81 22.32
N ALA A 985 39.79 -72.96 21.94
CA ALA A 985 39.51 -74.30 22.48
C ALA A 985 39.82 -74.49 23.99
N LEU A 986 38.94 -75.20 24.70
CA LEU A 986 39.00 -75.40 26.14
C LEU A 986 39.96 -76.56 26.51
N LYS A 987 40.85 -76.37 27.50
CA LYS A 987 41.85 -77.41 27.85
C LYS A 987 41.16 -78.58 28.57
N GLY A 988 41.18 -79.75 27.94
CA GLY A 988 40.46 -80.94 28.42
C GLY A 988 39.15 -81.19 27.69
N ASP A 989 38.80 -80.36 26.71
CA ASP A 989 37.67 -80.59 25.81
C ASP A 989 38.18 -81.47 24.65
N TRP A 990 37.78 -82.74 24.64
CA TRP A 990 38.31 -83.74 23.73
C TRP A 990 37.56 -83.74 22.40
N ASP A 991 36.25 -83.55 22.42
CA ASP A 991 35.43 -83.50 21.21
C ASP A 991 35.19 -82.08 20.66
N ASN A 992 35.71 -81.08 21.36
CA ASN A 992 35.80 -79.67 20.97
C ASN A 992 34.42 -79.01 20.90
N ASP A 993 33.51 -79.42 21.78
CA ASP A 993 32.15 -78.90 21.93
C ASP A 993 32.04 -77.73 22.92
N THR A 994 33.20 -77.25 23.40
CA THR A 994 33.42 -76.09 24.28
C THR A 994 33.19 -76.34 25.77
N ASP A 995 33.03 -77.60 26.20
CA ASP A 995 32.96 -77.94 27.62
C ASP A 995 33.90 -79.12 28.01
N VAL A 996 33.93 -79.51 29.29
CA VAL A 996 34.64 -80.72 29.71
C VAL A 996 33.66 -81.55 30.53
N ASP A 997 33.31 -82.72 30.03
CA ASP A 997 32.36 -83.61 30.67
C ASP A 997 32.84 -85.09 30.70
N SER A 998 31.97 -86.00 31.13
CA SER A 998 32.35 -87.41 31.23
C SER A 998 32.66 -88.08 29.89
N ALA A 999 32.12 -87.58 28.77
CA ALA A 999 32.41 -88.07 27.44
C ALA A 999 33.88 -87.81 27.07
N ASP A 1000 34.42 -86.64 27.40
CA ASP A 1000 35.84 -86.31 27.16
C ASP A 1000 36.77 -87.18 28.01
N VAL A 1001 36.43 -87.36 29.29
CA VAL A 1001 37.20 -88.20 30.20
C VAL A 1001 37.20 -89.65 29.74
N ASP A 1002 36.05 -90.18 29.31
CA ASP A 1002 35.91 -91.54 28.79
C ASP A 1002 36.65 -91.71 27.45
N ALA A 1003 36.65 -90.69 26.59
CA ALA A 1003 37.38 -90.68 25.34
C ALA A 1003 38.90 -90.72 25.57
N LEU A 1004 39.43 -89.91 26.50
CA LEU A 1004 40.83 -89.95 26.89
C LEU A 1004 41.21 -91.31 27.50
N LEU A 1005 40.36 -91.88 28.36
CA LEU A 1005 40.57 -93.22 28.93
C LEU A 1005 40.62 -94.31 27.85
N SER A 1006 39.74 -94.24 26.87
CA SER A 1006 39.68 -95.18 25.74
C SER A 1006 40.93 -95.07 24.87
N ALA A 1007 41.37 -93.85 24.57
CA ALA A 1007 42.61 -93.60 23.82
C ALA A 1007 43.84 -94.15 24.56
N ILE A 1008 43.93 -93.97 25.88
CA ILE A 1008 45.02 -94.52 26.71
C ILE A 1008 44.99 -96.06 26.70
N GLN A 1009 43.81 -96.68 26.86
CA GLN A 1009 43.68 -98.14 26.90
C GLN A 1009 44.02 -98.81 25.57
N THR A 1010 43.71 -98.13 24.45
CA THR A 1010 44.02 -98.61 23.10
C THR A 1010 45.42 -98.21 22.62
N ARG A 1011 46.18 -97.46 23.44
CA ARG A 1011 47.53 -96.96 23.15
C ARG A 1011 47.60 -96.10 21.89
N GLN A 1012 46.63 -95.22 21.71
CA GLN A 1012 46.70 -94.18 20.69
C GLN A 1012 47.80 -93.17 21.03
N ASP A 1013 48.30 -92.47 20.01
CA ASP A 1013 49.21 -91.35 20.21
C ASP A 1013 48.36 -90.14 20.64
N ILE A 1014 48.57 -89.65 21.86
CA ILE A 1014 47.74 -88.60 22.49
C ILE A 1014 48.60 -87.35 22.66
N ASP A 1015 48.05 -86.19 22.26
CA ASP A 1015 48.73 -84.91 22.37
C ASP A 1015 49.06 -84.58 23.84
N LEU A 1016 50.24 -84.01 24.08
CA LEU A 1016 50.67 -83.53 25.40
C LEU A 1016 49.77 -82.42 25.96
N LEU A 1017 48.91 -81.80 25.15
CA LEU A 1017 47.81 -80.95 25.63
C LEU A 1017 46.90 -81.66 26.65
N PHE A 1018 46.79 -83.00 26.58
CA PHE A 1018 46.05 -83.84 27.51
C PHE A 1018 46.91 -84.44 28.64
N ASP A 1019 48.15 -83.97 28.82
CA ASP A 1019 48.92 -84.14 30.05
C ASP A 1019 48.38 -83.17 31.11
N ILE A 1020 47.24 -83.55 31.70
CA ILE A 1020 46.49 -82.69 32.60
C ILE A 1020 47.25 -82.47 33.92
N ASN A 1021 47.98 -83.48 34.37
CA ASN A 1021 48.74 -83.39 35.61
C ASN A 1021 50.16 -82.81 35.44
N ASN A 1022 50.62 -82.66 34.19
CA ASN A 1022 51.94 -82.14 33.78
C ASN A 1022 53.13 -82.97 34.29
N ASP A 1023 53.00 -84.29 34.41
CA ASP A 1023 54.13 -85.18 34.73
C ASP A 1023 54.96 -85.56 33.49
N GLY A 1024 54.55 -85.09 32.31
CA GLY A 1024 55.18 -85.32 31.02
C GLY A 1024 54.70 -86.58 30.32
N VAL A 1025 53.73 -87.32 30.88
CA VAL A 1025 53.26 -88.60 30.33
C VAL A 1025 51.74 -88.73 30.45
N VAL A 1026 51.02 -88.65 29.33
CA VAL A 1026 49.57 -88.86 29.31
C VAL A 1026 49.22 -90.30 29.69
N ASN A 1027 48.66 -90.49 30.88
CA ASN A 1027 48.30 -91.78 31.44
C ASN A 1027 46.99 -91.71 32.24
N ILE A 1028 46.62 -92.81 32.91
CA ILE A 1028 45.34 -92.90 33.64
C ILE A 1028 45.20 -91.87 34.78
N LEU A 1029 46.31 -91.28 35.23
CA LEU A 1029 46.32 -90.18 36.18
C LEU A 1029 45.82 -88.86 35.55
N ASP A 1030 46.05 -88.63 34.26
CA ASP A 1030 45.56 -87.45 33.54
C ASP A 1030 44.06 -87.49 33.33
N ALA A 1031 43.50 -88.64 32.96
CA ALA A 1031 42.05 -88.81 32.93
C ALA A 1031 41.40 -88.59 34.30
N ARG A 1032 42.09 -88.95 35.39
CA ARG A 1032 41.63 -88.63 36.75
C ARG A 1032 41.74 -87.14 37.07
N ALA A 1033 42.80 -86.48 36.62
CA ALA A 1033 42.97 -85.04 36.81
C ALA A 1033 41.96 -84.25 35.97
N MET A 1034 41.61 -84.75 34.79
CA MET A 1034 40.62 -84.19 33.86
C MET A 1034 39.22 -84.13 34.48
N MET A 1035 38.85 -85.09 35.34
CA MET A 1035 37.60 -85.01 36.11
C MET A 1035 37.52 -83.77 37.03
N ALA A 1036 38.66 -83.19 37.43
CA ALA A 1036 38.68 -81.96 38.21
C ALA A 1036 38.50 -80.70 37.33
N LEU A 1037 38.61 -80.83 36.01
CA LEU A 1037 38.38 -79.76 35.03
C LEU A 1037 36.95 -79.75 34.49
N CYS A 1038 36.11 -80.71 34.88
CA CYS A 1038 34.74 -80.76 34.37
C CYS A 1038 33.98 -79.47 34.65
N THR A 1039 33.39 -78.93 33.59
CA THR A 1039 32.67 -77.65 33.61
C THR A 1039 31.26 -77.81 34.19
N ARG A 1040 30.73 -79.04 34.22
CA ARG A 1040 29.38 -79.37 34.73
C ARG A 1040 29.40 -80.10 36.07
N ALA A 1041 28.38 -79.85 36.89
CA ALA A 1041 28.25 -80.51 38.20
C ALA A 1041 28.18 -82.04 38.04
N ARG A 1042 29.12 -82.75 38.66
CA ARG A 1042 29.31 -84.21 38.54
C ARG A 1042 29.75 -84.69 37.15
N CYS A 1043 30.36 -83.84 36.31
CA CYS A 1043 30.79 -84.15 34.94
C CYS A 1043 29.67 -84.71 34.05
N ALA A 1044 28.47 -84.14 34.09
CA ALA A 1044 27.35 -84.67 33.32
C ALA A 1044 27.41 -84.25 31.84
N VAL A 1045 27.16 -85.19 30.92
CA VAL A 1045 27.11 -84.94 29.46
C VAL A 1045 25.93 -84.06 29.06
N GLU A 1046 26.08 -83.23 28.03
CA GLU A 1046 24.97 -82.44 27.46
C GLU A 1046 23.76 -83.29 27.03
N ALA A 1047 22.55 -82.77 27.27
CA ALA A 1047 21.33 -83.41 26.79
C ALA A 1047 21.15 -83.06 25.31
N ILE A 1048 21.28 -84.06 24.44
CA ILE A 1048 21.16 -83.92 22.98
C ILE A 1048 19.75 -83.38 22.63
N GLU A 1049 19.68 -82.18 22.06
CA GLU A 1049 18.53 -81.69 21.26
C GLU A 1049 18.90 -81.52 19.80
#